data_AF-A0A416RFS2-F1
#
_entry.id   AF-A0A416RFS2-F1
#
_cell.length_a   1.000
_cell.length_b   1.000
_cell.length_c   1.000
_cell.angle_alpha   90.00
_cell.angle_beta   90.00
_cell.angle_gamma   90.00
#
_symmetry.space_group_name_H-M   'P 1'
#
loop_
_entity.id
_entity.type
_entity.pdbx_description
1 polymer ?
#
loop_
_entity_poly.entity_id
_entity_poly.type
_entity_poly.pdbx_seq_one_letter_code
_entity_poly.pdbx_strand_id
1 'polypeptide(L)'
;MDNKSAVSFEENYIFRNNRSITSNSDIALTEFVANAWDAGAHNVEITIPYEEHEKIVVEDDGVGMTDEEFHSRWMTLNYDRQKRQGKEVEFPADVESSKRIAYGRNGIGRHGMLCFADNYTVETWKDGKCNTYDIVISQGDAPFKIIRHTTCDKAGHGTRISTFVSRHLPNATAMTDILSARFLYDPKFIVKINGKCIDLSRHKGIVFSKDFLTSTNATLSMTVIDSEKTAAKSQQHGIAFWISGRLVGQPSWTYGKTTFLDGRLKAAKRYTIIIKSDDLIDDVLPDWSGFISSPNMESVYRCIKSEVDEFIKSVMKDHLNEVRLDVIKDVRDELETLNITGQRNISAFIEKVTDENPIITPDYLHSAVEAMISIERAKKGELLLSQLGQMTPDQIDKLTDILTSWDVDDIATVIGEIDKRIVVIEAIQRIYDDKTTEELHTLHPLILNARWLFGAQFDSPMFVSNSALTTVVKNLFKEEDYDLDEISNPRRRPDIICLKQFSLKAVCTDRIDLTAGEIMKPDQILIVEVKRGGFEITEQEVSQVEYYVRQIRKSAVLHSSATIDAYVVGAKLGDIDPEKETTSGRIHAVTYGQLVDTASRKLFRLRDRLKEHYDALGQESIVEQALKETKQLKLEV
;
A
#
# COMPACT_ATOMS: atom_id res chain seq x y z
N MET A 1 12.12 -42.76 -53.93
CA MET A 1 11.84 -41.41 -53.41
C MET A 1 11.14 -41.60 -52.07
N ASP A 2 11.90 -41.52 -50.99
CA ASP A 2 11.39 -41.68 -49.63
C ASP A 2 10.56 -40.45 -49.25
N ASN A 3 9.26 -40.66 -49.05
CA ASN A 3 8.36 -39.62 -48.59
C ASN A 3 8.56 -39.39 -47.08
N LYS A 4 9.67 -38.73 -46.71
CA LYS A 4 10.02 -38.36 -45.33
C LYS A 4 9.19 -37.18 -44.84
N SER A 5 7.90 -37.43 -44.65
CA SER A 5 6.97 -36.54 -43.94
C SER A 5 6.04 -37.40 -43.07
N ALA A 6 6.61 -38.30 -42.28
CA ALA A 6 5.87 -39.04 -41.26
C ALA A 6 5.86 -38.20 -39.97
N VAL A 7 4.68 -37.71 -39.59
CA VAL A 7 4.46 -37.17 -38.24
C VAL A 7 4.58 -38.33 -37.27
N SER A 8 5.39 -38.18 -36.22
CA SER A 8 5.59 -39.19 -35.18
C SER A 8 5.23 -38.62 -33.81
N PHE A 9 4.65 -39.46 -32.96
CA PHE A 9 4.21 -39.17 -31.61
C PHE A 9 5.08 -39.94 -30.61
N GLU A 10 5.55 -39.25 -29.57
CA GLU A 10 6.34 -39.82 -28.48
C GLU A 10 5.46 -40.63 -27.51
N GLU A 11 6.07 -41.51 -26.72
CA GLU A 11 5.39 -42.19 -25.62
C GLU A 11 4.70 -41.17 -24.69
N ASN A 12 3.48 -41.49 -24.25
CA ASN A 12 2.70 -40.66 -23.32
C ASN A 12 2.33 -39.25 -23.85
N TYR A 13 2.37 -39.01 -25.17
CA TYR A 13 2.00 -37.73 -25.79
C TYR A 13 0.66 -37.17 -25.25
N ILE A 14 -0.39 -38.00 -25.18
CA ILE A 14 -1.72 -37.57 -24.72
C ILE A 14 -1.71 -37.13 -23.26
N PHE A 15 -0.99 -37.83 -22.38
CA PHE A 15 -0.91 -37.46 -20.96
C PHE A 15 -0.20 -36.14 -20.75
N ARG A 16 0.87 -35.88 -21.52
CA ARG A 16 1.64 -34.65 -21.40
C ARG A 16 0.87 -33.45 -21.93
N ASN A 17 0.18 -33.61 -23.06
CA ASN A 17 -0.51 -32.51 -23.72
C ASN A 17 -1.92 -32.26 -23.16
N ASN A 18 -2.58 -33.28 -22.59
CA ASN A 18 -3.94 -33.21 -22.05
C ASN A 18 -3.98 -33.57 -20.57
N ARG A 19 -3.00 -33.08 -19.79
CA ARG A 19 -2.78 -33.47 -18.39
C ARG A 19 -4.01 -33.21 -17.50
N SER A 20 -4.70 -32.09 -17.67
CA SER A 20 -5.89 -31.74 -16.88
C SER A 20 -6.98 -32.80 -17.00
N ILE A 21 -7.29 -33.24 -18.22
CA ILE A 21 -8.33 -34.23 -18.51
C ILE A 21 -7.88 -35.64 -18.14
N THR A 22 -6.59 -35.97 -18.35
CA THR A 22 -6.07 -37.33 -18.12
C THR A 22 -5.57 -37.59 -16.69
N SER A 23 -5.51 -36.56 -15.83
CA SER A 23 -5.06 -36.71 -14.43
C SER A 23 -6.14 -36.36 -13.41
N ASN A 24 -7.27 -35.81 -13.84
CA ASN A 24 -8.31 -35.36 -12.91
C ASN A 24 -9.68 -35.92 -13.29
N SER A 25 -10.21 -36.78 -12.41
CA SER A 25 -11.43 -37.55 -12.65
C SER A 25 -12.67 -36.65 -12.76
N ASP A 26 -12.68 -35.51 -12.07
CA ASP A 26 -13.79 -34.56 -12.11
C ASP A 26 -13.89 -33.86 -13.48
N ILE A 27 -12.77 -33.46 -14.06
CA ILE A 27 -12.67 -32.87 -15.40
C ILE A 27 -13.06 -33.93 -16.43
N ALA A 28 -12.50 -35.14 -16.35
CA ALA A 28 -12.81 -36.23 -17.28
C ALA A 28 -14.32 -36.53 -17.35
N LEU A 29 -14.98 -36.70 -16.20
CA LEU A 29 -16.42 -36.97 -16.15
C LEU A 29 -17.26 -35.76 -16.59
N THR A 30 -16.82 -34.53 -16.27
CA THR A 30 -17.48 -33.30 -16.76
C THR A 30 -17.44 -33.23 -18.29
N GLU A 31 -16.29 -33.55 -18.90
CA GLU A 31 -16.16 -33.57 -20.36
C GLU A 31 -17.06 -34.64 -21.00
N PHE A 32 -17.28 -35.77 -20.36
CA PHE A 32 -18.22 -36.78 -20.86
C PHE A 32 -19.67 -36.32 -20.83
N VAL A 33 -20.11 -35.68 -19.74
CA VAL A 33 -21.45 -35.06 -19.67
C VAL A 33 -21.58 -33.97 -20.74
N ALA A 34 -20.52 -33.19 -20.98
CA ALA A 34 -20.52 -32.19 -22.05
C ALA A 34 -20.58 -32.81 -23.45
N ASN A 35 -19.90 -33.93 -23.70
CA ASN A 35 -19.99 -34.63 -24.98
C ASN A 35 -21.40 -35.21 -25.22
N ALA A 36 -22.04 -35.74 -24.17
CA ALA A 36 -23.42 -36.21 -24.27
C ALA A 36 -24.40 -35.06 -24.56
N TRP A 37 -24.21 -33.91 -23.90
CA TRP A 37 -24.95 -32.68 -24.21
C TRP A 37 -24.78 -32.28 -25.69
N ASP A 38 -23.55 -32.29 -26.19
CA ASP A 38 -23.22 -31.95 -27.58
C ASP A 38 -23.81 -32.92 -28.62
N ALA A 39 -24.08 -34.15 -28.19
CA ALA A 39 -24.73 -35.19 -28.97
C ALA A 39 -26.27 -35.12 -28.90
N GLY A 40 -26.84 -34.11 -28.24
CA GLY A 40 -28.29 -33.96 -28.12
C GLY A 40 -28.94 -34.96 -27.16
N ALA A 41 -28.17 -35.55 -26.24
CA ALA A 41 -28.70 -36.48 -25.25
C ALA A 41 -29.66 -35.78 -24.28
N HIS A 42 -30.68 -36.50 -23.83
CA HIS A 42 -31.54 -36.10 -22.71
C HIS A 42 -31.21 -36.86 -21.44
N ASN A 43 -30.59 -38.03 -21.53
CA ASN A 43 -30.24 -38.88 -20.42
C ASN A 43 -28.77 -39.26 -20.49
N VAL A 44 -28.06 -39.07 -19.37
CA VAL A 44 -26.68 -39.51 -19.19
C VAL A 44 -26.61 -40.35 -17.91
N GLU A 45 -26.16 -41.60 -18.03
CA GLU A 45 -25.94 -42.51 -16.91
C GLU A 45 -24.44 -42.73 -16.71
N ILE A 46 -23.95 -42.41 -15.51
CA ILE A 46 -22.56 -42.64 -15.12
C ILE A 46 -22.54 -43.73 -14.05
N THR A 47 -21.89 -44.85 -14.36
CA THR A 47 -21.60 -45.91 -13.39
C THR A 47 -20.18 -45.73 -12.88
N ILE A 48 -20.03 -45.37 -11.60
CA ILE A 48 -18.76 -45.26 -10.89
C ILE A 48 -18.60 -46.50 -10.00
N PRO A 49 -17.54 -47.31 -10.20
CA PRO A 49 -17.31 -48.50 -9.40
C PRO A 49 -16.90 -48.16 -7.96
N TYR A 50 -17.02 -49.14 -7.05
CA TYR A 50 -16.61 -48.97 -5.65
C TYR A 50 -15.12 -49.24 -5.45
N GLU A 51 -14.54 -50.11 -6.26
CA GLU A 51 -13.13 -50.51 -6.18
C GLU A 51 -12.41 -50.33 -7.52
N GLU A 52 -11.08 -50.25 -7.46
CA GLU A 52 -10.26 -50.32 -8.67
C GLU A 52 -10.38 -51.70 -9.33
N HIS A 53 -10.07 -51.78 -10.61
CA HIS A 53 -10.19 -52.93 -11.50
C HIS A 53 -11.64 -53.32 -11.83
N GLU A 54 -12.62 -52.54 -11.39
CA GLU A 54 -14.00 -52.62 -11.84
C GLU A 54 -14.29 -51.61 -12.96
N LYS A 55 -15.43 -51.80 -13.63
CA LYS A 55 -15.78 -51.06 -14.84
C LYS A 55 -16.42 -49.71 -14.50
N ILE A 56 -15.82 -48.63 -14.98
CA ILE A 56 -16.47 -47.31 -15.06
C ILE A 56 -17.15 -47.18 -16.43
N VAL A 57 -18.37 -46.65 -16.44
CA VAL A 57 -19.20 -46.52 -17.66
C VAL A 57 -19.83 -45.14 -17.71
N VAL A 58 -19.81 -44.50 -18.87
CA VAL A 58 -20.70 -43.37 -19.20
C VAL A 58 -21.53 -43.79 -20.41
N GLU A 59 -22.84 -43.64 -20.31
CA GLU A 59 -23.78 -43.95 -21.38
C GLU A 59 -24.73 -42.76 -21.60
N ASP A 60 -24.95 -42.41 -22.86
CA ASP A 60 -25.85 -41.35 -23.29
C ASP A 60 -26.82 -41.82 -24.38
N ASP A 61 -27.99 -41.17 -24.44
CA ASP A 61 -29.00 -41.34 -25.47
C ASP A 61 -28.91 -40.27 -26.58
N GLY A 62 -27.69 -39.77 -26.87
CA GLY A 62 -27.48 -38.82 -27.95
C GLY A 62 -27.54 -39.46 -29.35
N VAL A 63 -27.24 -38.69 -30.39
CA VAL A 63 -27.36 -39.09 -31.81
C VAL A 63 -26.51 -40.30 -32.22
N GLY A 64 -25.49 -40.67 -31.43
CA GLY A 64 -24.52 -41.71 -31.80
C GLY A 64 -23.67 -41.33 -33.03
N MET A 65 -22.89 -42.29 -33.53
CA MET A 65 -22.01 -42.11 -34.69
C MET A 65 -22.03 -43.34 -35.61
N THR A 66 -21.96 -43.11 -36.92
CA THR A 66 -21.58 -44.16 -37.90
C THR A 66 -20.08 -44.48 -37.81
N ASP A 67 -19.61 -45.50 -38.52
CA ASP A 67 -18.18 -45.84 -38.56
C ASP A 67 -17.32 -44.71 -39.16
N GLU A 68 -17.83 -44.06 -40.21
CA GLU A 68 -17.18 -42.93 -40.86
C GLU A 68 -17.16 -41.69 -39.95
N GLU A 69 -18.26 -41.45 -39.22
CA GLU A 69 -18.34 -40.39 -38.23
C GLU A 69 -17.39 -40.65 -37.06
N PHE A 70 -17.26 -41.90 -36.60
CA PHE A 70 -16.33 -42.25 -35.53
C PHE A 70 -14.88 -41.96 -35.93
N HIS A 71 -14.45 -42.42 -37.10
CA HIS A 71 -13.08 -42.15 -37.57
C HIS A 71 -12.82 -40.67 -37.81
N SER A 72 -13.76 -39.95 -38.44
CA SER A 72 -13.56 -38.52 -38.76
C SER A 72 -13.70 -37.60 -37.55
N ARG A 73 -14.57 -37.93 -36.59
CA ARG A 73 -14.83 -37.12 -35.39
C ARG A 73 -13.97 -37.58 -34.23
N TRP A 74 -14.08 -38.83 -33.80
CA TRP A 74 -13.44 -39.35 -32.58
C TRP A 74 -11.93 -39.52 -32.72
N MET A 75 -11.45 -40.04 -33.86
CA MET A 75 -10.03 -40.34 -34.04
C MET A 75 -9.19 -39.12 -34.46
N THR A 76 -9.81 -38.02 -34.90
CA THR A 76 -9.10 -36.80 -35.37
C THR A 76 -8.66 -35.92 -34.21
N LEU A 77 -7.40 -35.98 -33.78
CA LEU A 77 -6.85 -35.08 -32.75
C LEU A 77 -7.17 -33.61 -33.00
N ASN A 78 -7.47 -32.87 -31.91
CA ASN A 78 -7.82 -31.45 -31.96
C ASN A 78 -8.99 -31.15 -32.92
N TYR A 79 -10.02 -32.01 -32.91
CA TYR A 79 -11.18 -31.86 -33.77
C TYR A 79 -11.93 -30.54 -33.48
N ASP A 80 -11.98 -29.68 -34.48
CA ASP A 80 -12.72 -28.42 -34.44
C ASP A 80 -14.23 -28.70 -34.67
N ARG A 81 -14.98 -28.81 -33.57
CA ARG A 81 -16.42 -29.08 -33.62
C ARG A 81 -17.17 -27.93 -34.29
N GLN A 82 -16.87 -26.68 -33.94
CA GLN A 82 -17.63 -25.52 -34.40
C GLN A 82 -17.50 -25.35 -35.91
N LYS A 83 -16.31 -25.55 -36.49
CA LYS A 83 -16.10 -25.47 -37.94
C LYS A 83 -16.78 -26.60 -38.71
N ARG A 84 -16.89 -27.79 -38.13
CA ARG A 84 -17.37 -29.00 -38.82
C ARG A 84 -18.87 -29.24 -38.66
N GLN A 85 -19.44 -28.89 -37.50
CA GLN A 85 -20.83 -29.19 -37.11
C GLN A 85 -21.64 -27.93 -36.75
N GLY A 86 -21.02 -26.75 -36.69
CA GLY A 86 -21.69 -25.52 -36.28
C GLY A 86 -21.79 -25.34 -34.76
N LYS A 87 -22.47 -24.28 -34.31
CA LYS A 87 -22.63 -23.93 -32.89
C LYS A 87 -23.80 -24.67 -32.22
N GLU A 88 -24.81 -25.06 -32.99
CA GLU A 88 -26.01 -25.71 -32.48
C GLU A 88 -25.80 -27.22 -32.31
N VAL A 89 -26.58 -27.80 -31.39
CA VAL A 89 -26.62 -29.24 -31.12
C VAL A 89 -27.64 -29.91 -32.05
N GLU A 90 -27.25 -31.04 -32.62
CA GLU A 90 -28.14 -31.93 -33.37
C GLU A 90 -28.83 -32.89 -32.39
N PHE A 91 -30.14 -33.04 -32.51
CA PHE A 91 -30.92 -33.95 -31.67
C PHE A 91 -31.29 -35.22 -32.45
N PRO A 92 -31.46 -36.36 -31.77
CA PRO A 92 -31.99 -37.55 -32.42
C PRO A 92 -33.40 -37.30 -33.00
N ALA A 93 -33.70 -37.95 -34.13
CA ALA A 93 -34.89 -37.66 -34.93
C ALA A 93 -36.22 -37.98 -34.23
N ASP A 94 -36.18 -38.82 -33.21
CA ASP A 94 -37.32 -39.30 -32.42
C ASP A 94 -37.54 -38.50 -31.12
N VAL A 95 -36.77 -37.44 -30.88
CA VAL A 95 -36.91 -36.58 -29.70
C VAL A 95 -37.23 -35.13 -30.07
N GLU A 96 -37.98 -34.46 -29.19
CA GLU A 96 -38.35 -33.05 -29.38
C GLU A 96 -37.08 -32.18 -29.35
N SER A 97 -36.78 -31.53 -30.47
CA SER A 97 -35.61 -30.66 -30.58
C SER A 97 -35.74 -29.46 -29.64
N SER A 98 -34.63 -29.13 -28.97
CA SER A 98 -34.50 -27.90 -28.19
C SER A 98 -33.35 -27.07 -28.75
N LYS A 99 -33.30 -25.78 -28.42
CA LYS A 99 -32.20 -24.93 -28.88
C LYS A 99 -31.05 -25.03 -27.88
N ARG A 100 -30.13 -25.98 -28.09
CA ARG A 100 -28.89 -26.12 -27.30
C ARG A 100 -27.68 -25.67 -28.09
N ILE A 101 -26.81 -24.91 -27.43
CA ILE A 101 -25.48 -24.58 -27.93
C ILE A 101 -24.51 -25.64 -27.41
N ALA A 102 -23.61 -26.07 -28.27
CA ALA A 102 -22.62 -27.06 -27.90
C ALA A 102 -21.45 -26.49 -27.08
N TYR A 103 -20.97 -27.29 -26.14
CA TYR A 103 -19.85 -27.00 -25.27
C TYR A 103 -18.48 -27.29 -25.89
N GLY A 104 -18.40 -28.33 -26.73
CA GLY A 104 -17.16 -28.79 -27.34
C GLY A 104 -16.62 -27.84 -28.39
N ARG A 105 -15.32 -27.56 -28.32
CA ARG A 105 -14.60 -26.73 -29.31
C ARG A 105 -13.46 -27.50 -29.98
N ASN A 106 -12.53 -28.02 -29.17
CA ASN A 106 -11.25 -28.55 -29.66
C ASN A 106 -11.16 -30.09 -29.67
N GLY A 107 -12.23 -30.81 -29.33
CA GLY A 107 -12.26 -32.28 -29.47
C GLY A 107 -11.30 -33.07 -28.58
N ILE A 108 -10.83 -32.50 -27.47
CA ILE A 108 -9.86 -33.13 -26.55
C ILE A 108 -10.56 -34.02 -25.50
N GLY A 109 -11.72 -33.58 -24.99
CA GLY A 109 -12.41 -34.19 -23.84
C GLY A 109 -12.87 -35.64 -24.02
N ARG A 110 -13.10 -36.10 -25.25
CA ARG A 110 -13.59 -37.46 -25.56
C ARG A 110 -12.62 -38.59 -25.21
N HIS A 111 -11.33 -38.28 -25.06
CA HIS A 111 -10.32 -39.24 -24.59
C HIS A 111 -10.19 -39.25 -23.06
N GLY A 112 -11.15 -38.66 -22.33
CA GLY A 112 -11.14 -38.57 -20.87
C GLY A 112 -11.05 -39.90 -20.14
N MET A 113 -11.40 -41.03 -20.77
CA MET A 113 -11.27 -42.36 -20.16
C MET A 113 -9.82 -42.75 -19.92
N LEU A 114 -8.88 -42.12 -20.63
CA LEU A 114 -7.46 -42.27 -20.37
C LEU A 114 -7.06 -41.76 -18.98
N CYS A 115 -7.94 -41.00 -18.31
CA CYS A 115 -7.79 -40.70 -16.90
C CYS A 115 -7.76 -41.96 -16.03
N PHE A 116 -8.56 -42.98 -16.38
CA PHE A 116 -8.76 -44.16 -15.54
C PHE A 116 -7.92 -45.37 -15.98
N ALA A 117 -7.52 -45.49 -17.25
CA ALA A 117 -6.70 -46.59 -17.77
C ALA A 117 -6.03 -46.28 -19.11
N ASP A 118 -5.09 -47.12 -19.56
CA ASP A 118 -4.37 -46.95 -20.84
C ASP A 118 -5.15 -47.47 -22.06
N ASN A 119 -6.37 -47.93 -21.84
CA ASN A 119 -7.29 -48.38 -22.87
C ASN A 119 -8.73 -48.06 -22.47
N TYR A 120 -9.62 -48.02 -23.44
CA TYR A 120 -11.06 -47.88 -23.22
C TYR A 120 -11.83 -48.42 -24.42
N THR A 121 -13.09 -48.77 -24.19
CA THR A 121 -14.02 -49.23 -25.22
C THR A 121 -15.07 -48.15 -25.48
N VAL A 122 -15.35 -47.89 -26.75
CA VAL A 122 -16.50 -47.07 -27.19
C VAL A 122 -17.45 -47.94 -27.96
N GLU A 123 -18.69 -48.02 -27.51
CA GLU A 123 -19.83 -48.59 -28.23
C GLU A 123 -20.72 -47.42 -28.66
N THR A 124 -20.95 -47.24 -29.95
CA THR A 124 -21.83 -46.18 -30.47
C THR A 124 -22.77 -46.76 -31.51
N TRP A 125 -24.04 -46.35 -31.48
CA TRP A 125 -25.04 -46.88 -32.40
C TRP A 125 -25.90 -45.78 -32.97
N LYS A 126 -26.19 -45.92 -34.27
CA LYS A 126 -26.94 -44.99 -35.11
C LYS A 126 -27.41 -45.75 -36.35
N ASP A 127 -28.56 -45.36 -36.91
CA ASP A 127 -29.11 -45.92 -38.15
C ASP A 127 -29.21 -47.47 -38.15
N GLY A 128 -29.57 -48.05 -37.00
CA GLY A 128 -29.77 -49.49 -36.84
C GLY A 128 -28.48 -50.32 -36.67
N LYS A 129 -27.31 -49.70 -36.64
CA LYS A 129 -26.02 -50.37 -36.46
C LYS A 129 -25.30 -49.87 -35.21
N CYS A 130 -24.66 -50.80 -34.49
CA CYS A 130 -23.73 -50.51 -33.41
C CYS A 130 -22.31 -50.85 -33.83
N ASN A 131 -21.39 -49.90 -33.61
CA ASN A 131 -19.96 -50.11 -33.74
C ASN A 131 -19.30 -50.11 -32.36
N THR A 132 -18.38 -51.04 -32.14
CA THR A 132 -17.62 -51.17 -30.89
C THR A 132 -16.13 -51.11 -31.20
N TYR A 133 -15.43 -50.18 -30.57
CA TYR A 133 -14.00 -49.93 -30.75
C TYR A 133 -13.27 -50.08 -29.43
N ASP A 134 -12.25 -50.94 -29.39
CA ASP A 134 -11.28 -50.96 -28.30
C ASP A 134 -10.08 -50.11 -28.69
N ILE A 135 -9.81 -49.06 -27.92
CA ILE A 135 -8.77 -48.07 -28.17
C ILE A 135 -7.70 -48.21 -27.10
N VAL A 136 -6.44 -48.23 -27.52
CA VAL A 136 -5.26 -48.25 -26.65
C VAL A 136 -4.34 -47.09 -27.01
N ILE A 137 -3.61 -46.58 -26.01
CA ILE A 137 -2.55 -45.59 -26.22
C ILE A 137 -1.46 -46.20 -27.13
N SER A 138 -0.88 -45.38 -28.00
CA SER A 138 0.15 -45.78 -28.95
C SER A 138 1.23 -44.69 -29.06
N GLN A 139 2.30 -45.02 -29.77
CA GLN A 139 3.40 -44.13 -30.13
C GLN A 139 3.79 -44.38 -31.59
N GLY A 140 4.61 -43.49 -32.17
CA GLY A 140 4.98 -43.58 -33.58
C GLY A 140 3.97 -42.84 -34.45
N ASP A 141 3.30 -43.51 -35.37
CA ASP A 141 2.41 -42.88 -36.36
C ASP A 141 1.12 -42.28 -35.78
N ALA A 142 0.64 -42.76 -34.63
CA ALA A 142 -0.52 -42.21 -33.93
C ALA A 142 -0.37 -42.31 -32.39
N PRO A 143 -0.96 -41.38 -31.62
CA PRO A 143 -0.88 -41.41 -30.15
C PRO A 143 -1.88 -42.38 -29.49
N PHE A 144 -2.81 -42.93 -30.26
CA PHE A 144 -3.72 -44.01 -29.87
C PHE A 144 -4.18 -44.76 -31.13
N LYS A 145 -4.56 -46.03 -30.98
CA LYS A 145 -5.00 -46.88 -32.08
C LYS A 145 -6.17 -47.77 -31.69
N ILE A 146 -6.98 -48.13 -32.69
CA ILE A 146 -8.03 -49.12 -32.55
C ILE A 146 -7.37 -50.50 -32.67
N ILE A 147 -7.52 -51.35 -31.64
CA ILE A 147 -7.00 -52.73 -31.63
C ILE A 147 -8.07 -53.76 -31.96
N ARG A 148 -9.35 -53.40 -31.79
CA ARG A 148 -10.49 -54.23 -32.16
C ARG A 148 -11.64 -53.34 -32.60
N HIS A 149 -12.30 -53.71 -33.69
CA HIS A 149 -13.54 -53.13 -34.17
C HIS A 149 -14.53 -54.24 -34.48
N THR A 150 -15.74 -54.16 -33.93
CA THR A 150 -16.84 -55.08 -34.21
C THR A 150 -18.11 -54.30 -34.50
N THR A 151 -18.95 -54.84 -35.38
CA THR A 151 -20.25 -54.26 -35.75
C THR A 151 -21.36 -55.26 -35.50
N CYS A 152 -22.51 -54.78 -35.03
CA CYS A 152 -23.74 -55.59 -34.89
C CYS A 152 -24.98 -54.73 -35.14
N ASP A 153 -26.12 -55.36 -35.38
CA ASP A 153 -27.40 -54.66 -35.52
C ASP A 153 -27.91 -54.22 -34.14
N LYS A 154 -28.27 -52.94 -34.00
CA LYS A 154 -28.81 -52.37 -32.76
C LYS A 154 -29.75 -51.22 -33.08
N ALA A 155 -30.98 -51.30 -32.61
CA ALA A 155 -31.96 -50.22 -32.76
C ALA A 155 -31.66 -49.04 -31.81
N GLY A 156 -32.20 -47.87 -32.17
CA GLY A 156 -32.03 -46.63 -31.41
C GLY A 156 -30.76 -45.87 -31.77
N HIS A 157 -30.37 -44.97 -30.88
CA HIS A 157 -29.17 -44.13 -30.98
C HIS A 157 -28.52 -43.98 -29.60
N GLY A 158 -27.22 -43.68 -29.57
CA GLY A 158 -26.51 -43.42 -28.32
C GLY A 158 -25.03 -43.79 -28.38
N THR A 159 -24.35 -43.46 -27.28
CA THR A 159 -22.94 -43.81 -27.10
C THR A 159 -22.71 -44.30 -25.68
N ARG A 160 -21.89 -45.35 -25.54
CA ARG A 160 -21.44 -45.93 -24.28
C ARG A 160 -19.93 -46.04 -24.29
N ILE A 161 -19.30 -45.47 -23.29
CA ILE A 161 -17.85 -45.42 -23.15
C ILE A 161 -17.48 -46.07 -21.82
N SER A 162 -16.49 -46.94 -21.82
CA SER A 162 -16.11 -47.64 -20.59
C SER A 162 -14.67 -48.08 -20.54
N THR A 163 -14.15 -48.28 -19.33
CA THR A 163 -12.87 -48.92 -19.09
C THR A 163 -12.85 -49.59 -17.71
N PHE A 164 -11.86 -50.44 -17.45
CA PHE A 164 -11.58 -50.95 -16.11
C PHE A 164 -10.65 -49.99 -15.39
N VAL A 165 -11.08 -49.44 -14.25
CA VAL A 165 -10.36 -48.40 -13.54
C VAL A 165 -9.04 -48.96 -13.00
N SER A 166 -7.91 -48.38 -13.39
CA SER A 166 -6.58 -48.73 -12.87
C SER A 166 -5.93 -47.60 -12.06
N ARG A 167 -6.55 -46.41 -12.06
CA ARG A 167 -6.07 -45.19 -11.42
C ARG A 167 -7.20 -44.15 -11.35
N HIS A 168 -7.01 -43.14 -10.49
CA HIS A 168 -7.89 -41.98 -10.34
C HIS A 168 -9.37 -42.34 -10.11
N LEU A 169 -9.64 -43.36 -9.29
CA LEU A 169 -11.00 -43.79 -8.95
C LEU A 169 -11.83 -42.60 -8.42
N PRO A 170 -12.93 -42.21 -9.09
CA PRO A 170 -13.72 -41.06 -8.68
C PRO A 170 -14.60 -41.39 -7.46
N ASN A 171 -14.83 -40.38 -6.61
CA ASN A 171 -15.81 -40.50 -5.53
C ASN A 171 -17.21 -40.08 -6.03
N ALA A 172 -18.17 -41.01 -6.02
CA ALA A 172 -19.51 -40.76 -6.56
C ALA A 172 -20.27 -39.60 -5.88
N THR A 173 -20.09 -39.40 -4.57
CA THR A 173 -20.76 -38.31 -3.84
C THR A 173 -20.15 -36.96 -4.23
N ALA A 174 -18.82 -36.87 -4.21
CA ALA A 174 -18.13 -35.66 -4.64
C ALA A 174 -18.43 -35.31 -6.12
N MET A 175 -18.51 -36.33 -6.99
CA MET A 175 -18.88 -36.12 -8.40
C MET A 175 -20.32 -35.64 -8.58
N THR A 176 -21.25 -36.09 -7.73
CA THR A 176 -22.63 -35.59 -7.71
C THR A 176 -22.63 -34.10 -7.44
N ASP A 177 -21.90 -33.66 -6.41
CA ASP A 177 -21.79 -32.25 -6.04
C ASP A 177 -21.13 -31.42 -7.15
N ILE A 178 -20.01 -31.91 -7.71
CA ILE A 178 -19.27 -31.21 -8.77
C ILE A 178 -20.11 -31.05 -10.04
N LEU A 179 -20.76 -32.11 -10.51
CA LEU A 179 -21.58 -32.05 -11.72
C LEU A 179 -22.83 -31.18 -11.49
N SER A 180 -23.42 -31.22 -10.27
CA SER A 180 -24.54 -30.34 -9.92
C SER A 180 -24.18 -28.85 -9.97
N ALA A 181 -22.93 -28.51 -9.66
CA ALA A 181 -22.42 -27.15 -9.68
C ALA A 181 -21.87 -26.71 -11.04
N ARG A 182 -21.66 -27.61 -12.01
CA ARG A 182 -21.05 -27.25 -13.31
C ARG A 182 -22.05 -27.08 -14.46
N PHE A 183 -23.21 -27.72 -14.36
CA PHE A 183 -24.26 -27.67 -15.38
C PHE A 183 -25.52 -27.00 -14.82
N LEU A 184 -26.12 -26.09 -15.59
CA LEU A 184 -27.40 -25.49 -15.24
C LEU A 184 -28.55 -26.49 -15.43
N TYR A 185 -29.63 -26.29 -14.66
CA TYR A 185 -30.88 -27.02 -14.84
C TYR A 185 -31.49 -26.74 -16.21
N ASP A 186 -31.34 -27.70 -17.12
CA ASP A 186 -32.27 -27.92 -18.22
C ASP A 186 -33.19 -29.09 -17.79
N PRO A 187 -34.52 -28.87 -17.65
CA PRO A 187 -35.46 -29.92 -17.26
C PRO A 187 -35.41 -31.16 -18.17
N LYS A 188 -34.99 -30.99 -19.42
CA LYS A 188 -34.88 -32.07 -20.42
C LYS A 188 -33.52 -32.77 -20.40
N PHE A 189 -32.56 -32.33 -19.58
CA PHE A 189 -31.23 -32.96 -19.46
C PHE A 189 -31.03 -33.58 -18.08
N ILE A 190 -31.08 -34.90 -18.02
CA ILE A 190 -31.03 -35.68 -16.80
C ILE A 190 -29.69 -36.41 -16.73
N VAL A 191 -28.90 -36.12 -15.70
CA VAL A 191 -27.66 -36.83 -15.40
C VAL A 191 -27.85 -37.69 -14.15
N LYS A 192 -27.44 -38.95 -14.22
CA LYS A 192 -27.50 -39.92 -13.12
C LYS A 192 -26.10 -40.45 -12.81
N ILE A 193 -25.81 -40.60 -11.51
CA ILE A 193 -24.64 -41.35 -11.04
C ILE A 193 -25.13 -42.53 -10.23
N ASN A 194 -24.74 -43.74 -10.62
CA ASN A 194 -25.13 -44.99 -9.95
C ASN A 194 -26.65 -45.07 -9.73
N GLY A 195 -27.44 -44.70 -10.75
CA GLY A 195 -28.91 -44.69 -10.72
C GLY A 195 -29.56 -43.53 -9.95
N LYS A 196 -28.79 -42.66 -9.30
CA LYS A 196 -29.31 -41.48 -8.59
C LYS A 196 -29.28 -40.25 -9.50
N CYS A 197 -30.44 -39.63 -9.72
CA CYS A 197 -30.52 -38.36 -10.44
C CYS A 197 -29.79 -37.25 -9.67
N ILE A 198 -28.96 -36.49 -10.40
CA ILE A 198 -28.35 -35.27 -9.88
C ILE A 198 -29.44 -34.19 -9.86
N ASP A 199 -29.71 -33.61 -8.68
CA ASP A 199 -30.64 -32.50 -8.54
C ASP A 199 -29.97 -31.19 -8.98
N LEU A 200 -30.12 -30.85 -10.26
CA LEU A 200 -29.64 -29.59 -10.84
C LEU A 200 -30.50 -28.38 -10.44
N SER A 201 -31.66 -28.59 -9.80
CA SER A 201 -32.73 -27.58 -9.63
C SER A 201 -32.65 -26.76 -8.33
N ARG A 202 -31.80 -27.14 -7.37
CA ARG A 202 -31.81 -26.55 -6.03
C ARG A 202 -30.78 -25.43 -5.86
N HIS A 203 -31.16 -24.22 -6.24
CA HIS A 203 -30.67 -23.03 -5.56
C HIS A 203 -31.71 -22.60 -4.51
N LYS A 204 -31.69 -23.21 -3.33
CA LYS A 204 -32.41 -22.65 -2.17
C LYS A 204 -31.77 -21.29 -1.83
N GLY A 205 -32.58 -20.29 -1.50
CA GLY A 205 -32.10 -18.99 -1.05
C GLY A 205 -31.93 -17.92 -2.14
N ILE A 206 -32.63 -18.02 -3.29
CA ILE A 206 -32.66 -16.91 -4.26
C ILE A 206 -33.32 -15.70 -3.59
N VAL A 207 -32.58 -14.60 -3.48
CA VAL A 207 -33.04 -13.34 -2.86
C VAL A 207 -33.19 -12.21 -3.87
N PHE A 208 -32.58 -12.33 -5.05
CA PHE A 208 -32.62 -11.30 -6.08
C PHE A 208 -32.44 -11.92 -7.47
N SER A 209 -33.12 -11.36 -8.48
CA SER A 209 -32.88 -11.67 -9.89
C SER A 209 -33.14 -10.44 -10.75
N LYS A 210 -32.26 -10.17 -11.73
CA LYS A 210 -32.38 -9.05 -12.67
C LYS A 210 -31.74 -9.41 -14.01
N ASP A 211 -32.45 -9.11 -15.08
CA ASP A 211 -31.92 -9.20 -16.45
C ASP A 211 -31.50 -7.81 -16.93
N PHE A 212 -30.37 -7.72 -17.63
CA PHE A 212 -29.85 -6.46 -18.16
C PHE A 212 -29.00 -6.68 -19.41
N LEU A 213 -28.87 -5.61 -20.20
CA LEU A 213 -28.08 -5.58 -21.42
C LEU A 213 -26.74 -4.89 -21.17
N THR A 214 -25.67 -5.46 -21.72
CA THR A 214 -24.37 -4.81 -21.72
C THR A 214 -24.31 -3.73 -22.79
N SER A 215 -23.29 -2.85 -22.71
CA SER A 215 -22.99 -1.89 -23.77
C SER A 215 -22.62 -2.53 -25.12
N THR A 216 -22.40 -3.85 -25.14
CA THR A 216 -22.04 -4.65 -26.31
C THR A 216 -23.20 -5.54 -26.78
N ASN A 217 -24.43 -5.28 -26.31
CA ASN A 217 -25.66 -6.01 -26.63
C ASN A 217 -25.65 -7.50 -26.20
N ALA A 218 -24.85 -7.88 -25.22
CA ALA A 218 -24.99 -9.19 -24.58
C ALA A 218 -26.11 -9.13 -23.53
N THR A 219 -27.00 -10.10 -23.55
CA THR A 219 -28.06 -10.24 -22.56
C THR A 219 -27.55 -11.05 -21.37
N LEU A 220 -27.62 -10.48 -20.17
CA LEU A 220 -27.19 -11.10 -18.92
C LEU A 220 -28.37 -11.26 -17.98
N SER A 221 -28.44 -12.41 -17.32
CA SER A 221 -29.35 -12.67 -16.21
C SER A 221 -28.54 -12.85 -14.93
N MET A 222 -28.70 -11.94 -13.98
CA MET A 222 -28.07 -12.02 -12.65
C MET A 222 -29.05 -12.58 -11.64
N THR A 223 -28.65 -13.63 -10.93
CA THR A 223 -29.40 -14.20 -9.80
C THR A 223 -28.50 -14.20 -8.57
N VAL A 224 -28.99 -13.73 -7.43
CA VAL A 224 -28.24 -13.77 -6.17
C VAL A 224 -28.86 -14.78 -5.22
N ILE A 225 -27.99 -15.62 -4.65
CA ILE A 225 -28.31 -16.65 -3.68
C ILE A 225 -27.74 -16.25 -2.33
N ASP A 226 -28.58 -16.24 -1.31
CA ASP A 226 -28.20 -16.14 0.10
C ASP A 226 -28.02 -17.55 0.68
N SER A 227 -26.83 -17.80 1.24
CA SER A 227 -26.51 -19.09 1.86
C SER A 227 -26.99 -19.21 3.32
N GLU A 228 -27.70 -18.21 3.88
CA GLU A 228 -28.22 -18.09 5.26
C GLU A 228 -27.15 -18.11 6.37
N LYS A 229 -26.02 -18.81 6.18
CA LYS A 229 -24.87 -18.88 7.09
C LYS A 229 -23.61 -18.39 6.39
N THR A 230 -22.86 -17.50 7.04
CA THR A 230 -21.55 -17.04 6.57
C THR A 230 -20.56 -18.22 6.56
N ALA A 231 -20.04 -18.58 5.39
CA ALA A 231 -19.07 -19.65 5.29
C ALA A 231 -17.70 -19.23 5.83
N ALA A 232 -16.95 -20.17 6.42
CA ALA A 232 -15.62 -19.91 6.97
C ALA A 232 -14.56 -19.58 5.89
N LYS A 233 -14.78 -20.00 4.64
CA LYS A 233 -13.90 -19.75 3.49
C LYS A 233 -14.71 -19.15 2.34
N SER A 234 -14.19 -18.09 1.73
CA SER A 234 -14.83 -17.40 0.59
C SER A 234 -14.66 -18.13 -0.75
N GLN A 235 -13.88 -19.22 -0.81
CA GLN A 235 -13.55 -19.91 -2.07
C GLN A 235 -14.74 -20.58 -2.78
N GLN A 236 -15.91 -20.66 -2.12
CA GLN A 236 -17.16 -21.16 -2.69
C GLN A 236 -18.16 -20.04 -3.02
N HIS A 237 -17.81 -18.79 -2.72
CA HIS A 237 -18.63 -17.60 -2.89
C HIS A 237 -17.97 -16.65 -3.87
N GLY A 238 -18.79 -15.88 -4.59
CA GLY A 238 -18.29 -15.06 -5.68
C GLY A 238 -19.34 -14.83 -6.73
N ILE A 239 -18.92 -14.16 -7.80
CA ILE A 239 -19.64 -14.19 -9.06
C ILE A 239 -19.25 -15.49 -9.75
N ALA A 240 -20.24 -16.20 -10.28
CA ALA A 240 -20.07 -17.44 -10.98
C ALA A 240 -20.80 -17.34 -12.32
N PHE A 241 -20.04 -17.50 -13.40
CA PHE A 241 -20.53 -17.27 -14.76
C PHE A 241 -20.98 -18.57 -15.39
N TRP A 242 -22.25 -18.65 -15.77
CA TRP A 242 -22.76 -19.73 -16.61
C TRP A 242 -23.01 -19.22 -18.02
N ILE A 243 -22.19 -19.70 -18.94
CA ILE A 243 -22.30 -19.34 -20.35
C ILE A 243 -22.85 -20.52 -21.12
N SER A 244 -23.94 -20.31 -21.85
CA SER A 244 -24.64 -21.37 -22.61
C SER A 244 -25.04 -22.59 -21.77
N GLY A 245 -25.26 -22.43 -20.47
CA GLY A 245 -25.63 -23.53 -19.56
C GLY A 245 -24.47 -24.21 -18.81
N ARG A 246 -23.22 -23.80 -19.02
CA ARG A 246 -22.03 -24.38 -18.37
C ARG A 246 -21.23 -23.33 -17.58
N LEU A 247 -20.75 -23.72 -16.40
CA LEU A 247 -19.90 -22.87 -15.55
C LEU A 247 -18.55 -22.58 -16.22
N VAL A 248 -18.16 -21.31 -16.22
CA VAL A 248 -16.84 -20.82 -16.67
C VAL A 248 -15.95 -20.56 -15.46
N GLY A 249 -14.82 -21.26 -15.42
CA GLY A 249 -13.83 -21.15 -14.35
C GLY A 249 -14.36 -21.62 -12.99
N GLN A 250 -13.99 -20.88 -11.94
CA GLN A 250 -14.49 -21.06 -10.58
C GLN A 250 -15.15 -19.76 -10.11
N PRO A 251 -16.13 -19.81 -9.20
CA PRO A 251 -16.70 -18.63 -8.58
C PRO A 251 -15.59 -17.73 -7.99
N SER A 252 -15.65 -16.42 -8.27
CA SER A 252 -14.65 -15.47 -7.81
C SER A 252 -15.25 -14.08 -7.62
N TRP A 253 -14.71 -13.30 -6.67
CA TRP A 253 -15.02 -11.88 -6.54
C TRP A 253 -14.12 -11.00 -7.42
N THR A 254 -13.18 -11.60 -8.15
CA THR A 254 -12.26 -10.90 -9.04
C THR A 254 -12.20 -11.62 -10.39
N TYR A 255 -12.47 -10.89 -11.46
CA TYR A 255 -12.28 -11.34 -12.84
C TYR A 255 -11.54 -10.28 -13.63
N GLY A 256 -10.50 -10.70 -14.38
CA GLY A 256 -9.61 -9.77 -15.07
C GLY A 256 -8.98 -8.78 -14.08
N LYS A 257 -9.16 -7.49 -14.33
CA LYS A 257 -8.71 -6.38 -13.44
C LYS A 257 -9.81 -5.88 -12.51
N THR A 258 -11.02 -6.42 -12.61
CA THR A 258 -12.19 -5.93 -11.88
C THR A 258 -12.40 -6.73 -10.62
N THR A 259 -12.38 -6.04 -9.47
CA THR A 259 -12.80 -6.61 -8.19
C THR A 259 -14.22 -6.16 -7.89
N PHE A 260 -15.11 -7.12 -7.72
CA PHE A 260 -16.54 -6.89 -7.49
C PHE A 260 -16.86 -6.64 -6.03
N LEU A 261 -16.22 -7.37 -5.12
CA LEU A 261 -16.38 -7.21 -3.67
C LEU A 261 -15.12 -7.70 -2.96
N ASP A 262 -14.77 -7.11 -1.81
CA ASP A 262 -13.69 -7.65 -0.98
C ASP A 262 -14.17 -8.93 -0.30
N GLY A 263 -13.51 -10.06 -0.60
CA GLY A 263 -13.80 -11.38 -0.05
C GLY A 263 -13.75 -11.49 1.48
N ARG A 264 -13.17 -10.51 2.18
CA ARG A 264 -13.15 -10.44 3.65
C ARG A 264 -14.49 -10.03 4.24
N LEU A 265 -15.29 -9.26 3.51
CA LEU A 265 -16.57 -8.74 3.96
C LEU A 265 -17.57 -9.87 4.26
N LYS A 266 -18.40 -9.69 5.29
CA LYS A 266 -19.45 -10.68 5.64
C LYS A 266 -20.40 -10.94 4.46
N ALA A 267 -20.75 -9.90 3.70
CA ALA A 267 -21.56 -10.02 2.49
C ALA A 267 -20.92 -10.95 1.44
N ALA A 268 -19.60 -10.86 1.25
CA ALA A 268 -18.85 -11.68 0.29
C ALA A 268 -18.78 -13.17 0.66
N LYS A 269 -19.02 -13.51 1.94
CA LYS A 269 -19.04 -14.88 2.49
C LYS A 269 -20.45 -15.44 2.66
N ARG A 270 -21.48 -14.67 2.30
CA ARG A 270 -22.91 -15.01 2.45
C ARG A 270 -23.61 -15.11 1.10
N TYR A 271 -23.32 -14.19 0.19
CA TYR A 271 -23.97 -14.14 -1.12
C TYR A 271 -23.13 -14.79 -2.21
N THR A 272 -23.81 -15.51 -3.10
CA THR A 272 -23.24 -16.02 -4.36
C THR A 272 -24.05 -15.44 -5.51
N ILE A 273 -23.37 -14.89 -6.51
CA ILE A 273 -23.99 -14.24 -7.65
C ILE A 273 -23.79 -15.12 -8.88
N ILE A 274 -24.89 -15.52 -9.52
CA ILE A 274 -24.88 -16.28 -10.76
C ILE A 274 -25.14 -15.31 -11.91
N ILE A 275 -24.25 -15.28 -12.89
CA ILE A 275 -24.43 -14.51 -14.13
C ILE A 275 -24.61 -15.49 -15.28
N LYS A 276 -25.77 -15.44 -15.95
CA LYS A 276 -26.09 -16.29 -17.10
C LYS A 276 -26.10 -15.48 -18.39
N SER A 277 -25.57 -16.04 -19.47
CA SER A 277 -25.70 -15.49 -20.82
C SER A 277 -25.42 -16.53 -21.88
N ASP A 278 -26.12 -16.46 -23.01
CA ASP A 278 -25.83 -17.26 -24.20
C ASP A 278 -24.95 -16.50 -25.21
N ASP A 279 -24.77 -15.19 -25.03
CA ASP A 279 -24.14 -14.28 -25.99
C ASP A 279 -22.61 -14.19 -25.82
N LEU A 280 -22.06 -14.68 -24.70
CA LEU A 280 -20.64 -14.54 -24.35
C LEU A 280 -19.78 -15.76 -24.70
N ILE A 281 -20.32 -16.75 -25.42
CA ILE A 281 -19.61 -18.01 -25.71
C ILE A 281 -18.29 -17.77 -26.46
N ASP A 282 -18.22 -16.77 -27.33
CA ASP A 282 -17.02 -16.45 -28.11
C ASP A 282 -15.93 -15.75 -27.28
N ASP A 283 -16.26 -15.26 -26.08
CA ASP A 283 -15.31 -14.69 -25.12
C ASP A 283 -14.80 -15.71 -24.09
N VAL A 284 -15.31 -16.95 -24.08
CA VAL A 284 -14.87 -18.01 -23.17
C VAL A 284 -13.60 -18.70 -23.70
N LEU A 285 -12.60 -18.93 -22.84
CA LEU A 285 -11.41 -19.68 -23.19
C LEU A 285 -11.76 -21.11 -23.64
N PRO A 286 -11.02 -21.72 -24.58
CA PRO A 286 -11.40 -23.02 -25.13
C PRO A 286 -11.44 -24.17 -24.12
N ASP A 287 -10.76 -24.02 -22.98
CA ASP A 287 -10.72 -24.98 -21.87
C ASP A 287 -11.74 -24.66 -20.76
N TRP A 288 -12.60 -23.66 -20.95
CA TRP A 288 -13.59 -23.18 -19.97
C TRP A 288 -13.00 -22.66 -18.66
N SER A 289 -11.68 -22.43 -18.58
CA SER A 289 -11.01 -21.98 -17.36
C SER A 289 -11.34 -20.54 -16.97
N GLY A 290 -11.81 -19.73 -17.92
CA GLY A 290 -12.09 -18.31 -17.74
C GLY A 290 -12.49 -17.64 -19.05
N PHE A 291 -12.33 -16.33 -19.09
CA PHE A 291 -12.63 -15.50 -20.26
C PHE A 291 -11.36 -14.99 -20.93
N ILE A 292 -11.45 -14.76 -22.24
CA ILE A 292 -10.44 -14.09 -23.03
C ILE A 292 -10.35 -12.64 -22.54
N SER A 293 -9.13 -12.13 -22.41
CA SER A 293 -8.90 -10.72 -22.11
C SER A 293 -9.26 -9.87 -23.34
N SER A 294 -10.49 -9.38 -23.40
CA SER A 294 -11.02 -8.57 -24.50
C SER A 294 -11.63 -7.25 -23.99
N PRO A 295 -11.63 -6.17 -24.81
CA PRO A 295 -12.36 -4.94 -24.47
C PRO A 295 -13.86 -5.17 -24.25
N ASN A 296 -14.44 -6.19 -24.92
CA ASN A 296 -15.81 -6.63 -24.69
C ASN A 296 -15.99 -7.06 -23.23
N MET A 297 -15.19 -8.01 -22.76
CA MET A 297 -15.26 -8.51 -21.39
C MET A 297 -14.97 -7.44 -20.33
N GLU A 298 -14.05 -6.50 -20.58
CA GLU A 298 -13.85 -5.36 -19.67
C GLU A 298 -15.12 -4.51 -19.51
N SER A 299 -15.90 -4.34 -20.59
CA SER A 299 -17.18 -3.64 -20.53
C SER A 299 -18.27 -4.46 -19.83
N VAL A 300 -18.33 -5.76 -20.11
CA VAL A 300 -19.22 -6.70 -19.41
C VAL A 300 -19.00 -6.64 -17.91
N TYR A 301 -17.74 -6.72 -17.46
CA TYR A 301 -17.40 -6.64 -16.04
C TYR A 301 -17.80 -5.30 -15.41
N ARG A 302 -17.65 -4.19 -16.12
CA ARG A 302 -18.06 -2.86 -15.62
C ARG A 302 -19.58 -2.78 -15.44
N CYS A 303 -20.35 -3.35 -16.38
CA CYS A 303 -21.80 -3.40 -16.31
C CYS A 303 -22.25 -4.25 -15.10
N ILE A 304 -21.71 -5.46 -14.97
CA ILE A 304 -21.97 -6.34 -13.82
C ILE A 304 -21.58 -5.65 -12.51
N LYS A 305 -20.43 -4.94 -12.46
CA LYS A 305 -19.97 -4.23 -11.27
C LYS A 305 -20.98 -3.21 -10.77
N SER A 306 -21.56 -2.42 -11.68
CA SER A 306 -22.61 -1.45 -11.33
C SER A 306 -23.82 -2.11 -10.68
N GLU A 307 -24.26 -3.23 -11.26
CA GLU A 307 -25.41 -4.02 -10.78
C GLU A 307 -25.14 -4.68 -9.42
N VAL A 308 -23.95 -5.24 -9.26
CA VAL A 308 -23.50 -5.84 -7.99
C VAL A 308 -23.39 -4.78 -6.91
N ASP A 309 -22.84 -3.60 -7.21
CA ASP A 309 -22.73 -2.50 -6.24
C ASP A 309 -24.10 -1.98 -5.79
N GLU A 310 -25.07 -1.89 -6.71
CA GLU A 310 -26.45 -1.52 -6.37
C GLU A 310 -27.09 -2.56 -5.45
N PHE A 311 -26.95 -3.85 -5.76
CA PHE A 311 -27.43 -4.94 -4.92
C PHE A 311 -26.78 -4.91 -3.53
N ILE A 312 -25.44 -4.85 -3.46
CA ILE A 312 -24.71 -4.85 -2.20
C ILE A 312 -25.12 -3.65 -1.34
N LYS A 313 -25.27 -2.45 -1.93
CA LYS A 313 -25.80 -1.27 -1.21
C LYS A 313 -27.20 -1.51 -0.63
N SER A 314 -28.08 -2.19 -1.37
CA SER A 314 -29.44 -2.48 -0.89
C SER A 314 -29.44 -3.39 0.34
N VAL A 315 -28.52 -4.36 0.38
CA VAL A 315 -28.43 -5.37 1.44
C VAL A 315 -27.60 -4.91 2.63
N MET A 316 -26.56 -4.11 2.40
CA MET A 316 -25.70 -3.63 3.49
C MET A 316 -26.39 -2.63 4.41
N LYS A 317 -27.50 -2.00 3.99
CA LYS A 317 -28.32 -1.14 4.86
C LYS A 317 -28.71 -1.81 6.18
N ASP A 318 -29.02 -3.11 6.15
CA ASP A 318 -29.39 -3.85 7.37
C ASP A 318 -28.17 -4.18 8.26
N HIS A 319 -26.98 -4.26 7.66
CA HIS A 319 -25.73 -4.56 8.37
C HIS A 319 -25.00 -3.31 8.90
N LEU A 320 -25.30 -2.13 8.36
CA LEU A 320 -24.70 -0.86 8.80
C LEU A 320 -24.85 -0.63 10.30
N ASN A 321 -26.00 -1.01 10.88
CA ASN A 321 -26.22 -0.86 12.32
C ASN A 321 -25.25 -1.72 13.16
N GLU A 322 -24.92 -2.93 12.73
CA GLU A 322 -23.93 -3.76 13.43
C GLU A 322 -22.53 -3.13 13.35
N VAL A 323 -22.12 -2.68 12.17
CA VAL A 323 -20.80 -2.04 11.97
C VAL A 323 -20.68 -0.76 12.79
N ARG A 324 -21.71 0.08 12.81
CA ARG A 324 -21.77 1.30 13.64
C ARG A 324 -21.60 0.97 15.11
N LEU A 325 -22.34 -0.02 15.60
CA LEU A 325 -22.30 -0.42 17.01
C LEU A 325 -20.94 -1.01 17.39
N ASP A 326 -20.31 -1.79 16.52
CA ASP A 326 -19.01 -2.38 16.80
C ASP A 326 -17.92 -1.30 16.87
N VAL A 327 -17.88 -0.36 15.92
CA VAL A 327 -16.92 0.77 15.99
C VAL A 327 -17.14 1.62 17.25
N ILE A 328 -18.39 1.92 17.62
CA ILE A 328 -18.71 2.67 18.85
C ILE A 328 -18.24 1.93 20.10
N LYS A 329 -18.31 0.60 20.14
CA LYS A 329 -17.78 -0.19 21.26
C LYS A 329 -16.26 -0.11 21.32
N ASP A 330 -15.59 -0.17 20.17
CA ASP A 330 -14.13 -0.17 20.09
C ASP A 330 -13.53 1.16 20.55
N VAL A 331 -14.18 2.30 20.27
CA VAL A 331 -13.73 3.65 20.69
C VAL A 331 -14.46 4.18 21.93
N ARG A 332 -15.07 3.30 22.71
CA ARG A 332 -15.98 3.69 23.81
C ARG A 332 -15.27 4.51 24.87
N ASP A 333 -14.09 4.07 25.29
CA ASP A 333 -13.33 4.71 26.36
C ASP A 333 -12.95 6.14 25.97
N GLU A 334 -12.64 6.39 24.69
CA GLU A 334 -12.34 7.72 24.18
C GLU A 334 -13.59 8.61 24.06
N LEU A 335 -14.72 8.04 23.64
CA LEU A 335 -16.00 8.74 23.55
C LEU A 335 -16.51 9.20 24.92
N GLU A 336 -16.28 8.42 25.98
CA GLU A 336 -16.69 8.76 27.35
C GLU A 336 -16.00 10.02 27.89
N THR A 337 -14.84 10.42 27.32
CA THR A 337 -14.17 11.67 27.70
C THR A 337 -14.79 12.92 27.07
N LEU A 338 -15.58 12.78 26.01
CA LEU A 338 -16.20 13.91 25.30
C LEU A 338 -17.45 14.41 26.02
N ASN A 339 -17.80 15.67 25.81
CA ASN A 339 -19.10 16.17 26.25
C ASN A 339 -20.23 15.61 25.36
N ILE A 340 -21.49 15.78 25.79
CA ILE A 340 -22.68 15.27 25.08
C ILE A 340 -22.74 15.76 23.62
N THR A 341 -22.32 17.01 23.37
CA THR A 341 -22.30 17.57 22.02
C THR A 341 -21.27 16.88 21.13
N GLY A 342 -20.05 16.67 21.62
CA GLY A 342 -19.00 15.95 20.91
C GLY A 342 -19.40 14.50 20.63
N GLN A 343 -19.99 13.81 21.60
CA GLN A 343 -20.53 12.45 21.39
C GLN A 343 -21.58 12.41 20.27
N ARG A 344 -22.48 13.41 20.22
CA ARG A 344 -23.49 13.53 19.15
C ARG A 344 -22.87 13.85 17.80
N ASN A 345 -21.84 14.69 17.75
CA ASN A 345 -21.11 15.01 16.52
C ASN A 345 -20.42 13.76 15.96
N ILE A 346 -19.75 12.98 16.80
CA ILE A 346 -19.12 11.72 16.37
C ILE A 346 -20.18 10.72 15.88
N SER A 347 -21.31 10.60 16.59
CA SER A 347 -22.41 9.73 16.14
C SER A 347 -22.95 10.15 14.77
N ALA A 348 -23.20 11.45 14.57
CA ALA A 348 -23.67 11.98 13.29
C ALA A 348 -22.63 11.80 12.17
N PHE A 349 -21.34 11.91 12.49
CA PHE A 349 -20.25 11.64 11.55
C PHE A 349 -20.24 10.17 11.13
N ILE A 350 -20.31 9.23 12.09
CA ILE A 350 -20.37 7.79 11.81
C ILE A 350 -21.57 7.48 10.90
N GLU A 351 -22.76 7.98 11.22
CA GLU A 351 -23.97 7.79 10.42
C GLU A 351 -23.78 8.32 9.00
N LYS A 352 -23.32 9.56 8.85
CA LYS A 352 -23.13 10.19 7.54
C LYS A 352 -22.11 9.46 6.68
N VAL A 353 -20.95 9.12 7.23
CA VAL A 353 -19.89 8.41 6.49
C VAL A 353 -20.35 7.02 6.04
N THR A 354 -21.06 6.31 6.91
CA THR A 354 -21.59 4.97 6.58
C THR A 354 -22.76 5.00 5.61
N ASP A 355 -23.60 6.05 5.63
CA ASP A 355 -24.67 6.25 4.66
C ASP A 355 -24.15 6.66 3.28
N GLU A 356 -23.15 7.54 3.23
CA GLU A 356 -22.51 7.98 1.97
C GLU A 356 -21.60 6.89 1.38
N ASN A 357 -20.99 6.04 2.22
CA ASN A 357 -20.15 4.93 1.79
C ASN A 357 -20.50 3.61 2.51
N PRO A 358 -21.54 2.88 2.03
CA PRO A 358 -21.97 1.62 2.65
C PRO A 358 -20.96 0.46 2.59
N ILE A 359 -19.89 0.59 1.78
CA ILE A 359 -18.86 -0.43 1.55
C ILE A 359 -17.58 -0.11 2.37
N ILE A 360 -17.62 0.90 3.24
CA ILE A 360 -16.50 1.28 4.09
C ILE A 360 -16.00 0.10 4.94
N THR A 361 -14.68 -0.13 4.95
CA THR A 361 -14.08 -1.18 5.78
C THR A 361 -14.09 -0.75 7.25
N PRO A 362 -14.28 -1.68 8.20
CA PRO A 362 -14.24 -1.37 9.63
C PRO A 362 -12.97 -0.63 10.05
N ASP A 363 -11.79 -1.07 9.58
CA ASP A 363 -10.50 -0.46 9.93
C ASP A 363 -10.43 1.02 9.54
N TYR A 364 -10.82 1.35 8.31
CA TYR A 364 -10.84 2.74 7.84
C TYR A 364 -11.87 3.60 8.59
N LEU A 365 -13.06 3.05 8.88
CA LEU A 365 -14.06 3.76 9.67
C LEU A 365 -13.55 4.01 11.09
N HIS A 366 -12.89 3.03 11.71
CA HIS A 366 -12.27 3.15 13.02
C HIS A 366 -11.23 4.28 13.04
N SER A 367 -10.26 4.27 12.11
CA SER A 367 -9.24 5.34 12.01
C SER A 367 -9.85 6.72 11.78
N ALA A 368 -10.91 6.82 10.95
CA ALA A 368 -11.60 8.08 10.72
C ALA A 368 -12.31 8.60 11.98
N VAL A 369 -12.91 7.70 12.77
CA VAL A 369 -13.57 8.05 14.04
C VAL A 369 -12.54 8.48 15.09
N GLU A 370 -11.42 7.77 15.26
CA GLU A 370 -10.34 8.15 16.18
C GLU A 370 -9.77 9.55 15.84
N ALA A 371 -9.56 9.82 14.55
CA ALA A 371 -9.11 11.13 14.08
C ALA A 371 -10.13 12.22 14.44
N MET A 372 -11.43 11.96 14.21
CA MET A 372 -12.49 12.90 14.53
C MET A 372 -12.63 13.14 16.04
N ILE A 373 -12.48 12.09 16.88
CA ILE A 373 -12.45 12.23 18.34
C ILE A 373 -11.28 13.13 18.77
N SER A 374 -10.11 12.93 18.18
CA SER A 374 -8.92 13.75 18.46
C SER A 374 -9.13 15.21 18.06
N ILE A 375 -9.81 15.46 16.94
CA ILE A 375 -10.21 16.79 16.48
C ILE A 375 -11.21 17.45 17.43
N GLU A 376 -12.24 16.72 17.89
CA GLU A 376 -13.24 17.23 18.85
C GLU A 376 -12.62 17.57 20.21
N ARG A 377 -11.57 16.85 20.62
CA ARG A 377 -10.79 17.19 21.84
C ARG A 377 -9.91 18.43 21.65
N ALA A 378 -9.49 18.71 20.42
CA ALA A 378 -8.54 19.78 20.14
C ALA A 378 -9.22 21.16 20.12
N LYS A 379 -8.64 22.13 20.83
CA LYS A 379 -9.16 23.52 20.87
C LYS A 379 -9.27 24.20 19.51
N LYS A 380 -8.48 23.77 18.52
CA LYS A 380 -8.41 24.32 17.15
C LYS A 380 -8.65 23.23 16.09
N GLY A 381 -9.30 22.12 16.44
CA GLY A 381 -9.49 20.99 15.54
C GLY A 381 -10.25 21.36 14.26
N GLU A 382 -11.33 22.15 14.38
CA GLU A 382 -12.11 22.62 13.22
C GLU A 382 -11.28 23.45 12.23
N LEU A 383 -10.36 24.27 12.74
CA LEU A 383 -9.47 25.07 11.90
C LEU A 383 -8.53 24.17 11.08
N LEU A 384 -7.98 23.12 11.70
CA LEU A 384 -7.13 22.16 11.02
C LEU A 384 -7.90 21.42 9.92
N LEU A 385 -9.14 20.98 10.19
CA LEU A 385 -9.99 20.36 9.18
C LEU A 385 -10.25 21.30 7.99
N SER A 386 -10.53 22.57 8.26
CA SER A 386 -10.71 23.57 7.20
C SER A 386 -9.43 23.76 6.36
N GLN A 387 -8.25 23.71 6.99
CA GLN A 387 -6.97 23.83 6.28
C GLN A 387 -6.72 22.60 5.41
N LEU A 388 -6.93 21.38 5.94
CA LEU A 388 -6.82 20.14 5.18
C LEU A 388 -7.77 20.12 3.98
N GLY A 389 -9.01 20.61 4.15
CA GLY A 389 -9.99 20.69 3.06
C GLY A 389 -9.64 21.68 1.94
N GLN A 390 -8.70 22.60 2.17
CA GLN A 390 -8.23 23.58 1.17
C GLN A 390 -6.91 23.16 0.51
N MET A 391 -6.24 22.13 1.02
CA MET A 391 -4.97 21.63 0.48
C MET A 391 -5.16 20.85 -0.81
N THR A 392 -4.18 20.94 -1.71
CA THR A 392 -4.10 20.06 -2.88
C THR A 392 -3.60 18.66 -2.49
N PRO A 393 -3.84 17.61 -3.30
CA PRO A 393 -3.32 16.28 -3.02
C PRO A 393 -1.80 16.24 -2.78
N ASP A 394 -1.02 16.96 -3.58
CA ASP A 394 0.44 17.07 -3.42
C ASP A 394 0.85 17.76 -2.10
N GLN A 395 0.06 18.71 -1.61
CA GLN A 395 0.31 19.33 -0.30
C GLN A 395 0.02 18.38 0.86
N ILE A 396 -1.02 17.54 0.74
CA ILE A 396 -1.35 16.52 1.75
C ILE A 396 -0.25 15.45 1.80
N ASP A 397 0.24 15.00 0.64
CA ASP A 397 1.34 14.03 0.56
C ASP A 397 2.61 14.60 1.20
N LYS A 398 2.98 15.84 0.87
CA LYS A 398 4.14 16.52 1.49
C LYS A 398 4.00 16.69 3.00
N LEU A 399 2.81 17.04 3.49
CA LEU A 399 2.56 17.14 4.93
C LEU A 399 2.75 15.78 5.60
N THR A 400 2.25 14.71 4.97
CA THR A 400 2.37 13.34 5.46
C THR A 400 3.84 12.89 5.50
N ASP A 401 4.63 13.19 4.47
CA ASP A 401 6.07 12.88 4.41
C ASP A 401 6.84 13.57 5.54
N ILE A 402 6.52 14.84 5.82
CA ILE A 402 7.11 15.59 6.94
C ILE A 402 6.74 14.91 8.26
N LEU A 403 5.45 14.68 8.51
CA LEU A 403 4.95 14.09 9.76
C LEU A 403 5.40 12.63 9.99
N THR A 404 5.88 11.95 8.96
CA THR A 404 6.47 10.60 9.07
C THR A 404 7.86 10.64 9.71
N SER A 405 8.60 11.74 9.53
CA SER A 405 10.00 11.86 9.96
C SER A 405 10.24 12.89 11.06
N TRP A 406 9.33 13.84 11.22
CA TRP A 406 9.38 14.94 12.19
C TRP A 406 8.02 15.08 12.85
N ASP A 407 7.97 15.22 14.18
CA ASP A 407 6.73 15.60 14.84
C ASP A 407 6.52 17.12 14.85
N VAL A 408 5.35 17.57 15.29
CA VAL A 408 4.99 18.99 15.31
C VAL A 408 5.85 19.77 16.33
N ASP A 409 6.33 19.12 17.39
CA ASP A 409 7.15 19.75 18.44
C ASP A 409 8.59 19.96 17.95
N ASP A 410 9.14 19.04 17.17
CA ASP A 410 10.43 19.17 16.49
C ASP A 410 10.41 20.37 15.53
N ILE A 411 9.36 20.47 14.71
CA ILE A 411 9.16 21.58 13.77
C ILE A 411 9.06 22.90 14.53
N ALA A 412 8.26 22.95 15.60
CA ALA A 412 8.10 24.14 16.43
C ALA A 412 9.42 24.56 17.12
N THR A 413 10.22 23.60 17.57
CA THR A 413 11.52 23.85 18.21
C THR A 413 12.49 24.51 17.23
N VAL A 414 12.57 24.01 16.00
CA VAL A 414 13.43 24.58 14.96
C VAL A 414 12.97 25.99 14.55
N ILE A 415 11.66 26.19 14.35
CA ILE A 415 11.10 27.51 14.03
C ILE A 415 11.41 28.49 15.18
N GLY A 416 11.18 28.10 16.43
CA GLY A 416 11.47 28.95 17.59
C GLY A 416 12.95 29.29 17.76
N GLU A 417 13.86 28.40 17.36
CA GLU A 417 15.30 28.69 17.36
C GLU A 417 15.70 29.66 16.25
N ILE A 418 15.06 29.56 15.07
CA ILE A 418 15.24 30.52 13.97
C ILE A 418 14.75 31.91 14.41
N ASP A 419 13.56 32.01 15.01
CA ASP A 419 12.99 33.27 15.47
C ASP A 419 13.89 33.96 16.52
N LYS A 420 14.40 33.21 17.51
CA LYS A 420 15.34 33.74 18.50
C LYS A 420 16.59 34.33 17.84
N ARG A 421 17.14 33.65 16.82
CA ARG A 421 18.32 34.14 16.09
C ARG A 421 18.04 35.41 15.31
N ILE A 422 16.86 35.50 14.67
CA ILE A 422 16.42 36.71 13.96
C ILE A 422 16.32 37.88 14.94
N VAL A 423 15.69 37.70 16.10
CA VAL A 423 15.56 38.74 17.13
C VAL A 423 16.92 39.25 17.61
N VAL A 424 17.89 38.34 17.82
CA VAL A 424 19.26 38.73 18.21
C VAL A 424 19.94 39.57 17.12
N ILE A 425 19.81 39.20 15.85
CA ILE A 425 20.38 39.97 14.73
C ILE A 425 19.79 41.38 14.71
N GLU A 426 18.45 41.50 14.77
CA GLU A 426 17.79 42.80 14.72
C GLU A 426 18.17 43.69 15.91
N ALA A 427 18.30 43.10 17.11
CA ALA A 427 18.73 43.82 18.30
C ALA A 427 20.15 44.39 18.15
N ILE A 428 21.11 43.59 17.65
CA ILE A 428 22.48 44.05 17.41
C ILE A 428 22.47 45.17 16.36
N GLN A 429 21.74 44.99 15.25
CA GLN A 429 21.67 45.95 14.16
C GLN A 429 21.13 47.33 14.58
N ARG A 430 20.22 47.39 15.56
CA ARG A 430 19.66 48.66 16.06
C ARG A 430 20.62 49.42 16.97
N ILE A 431 21.51 48.73 17.67
CA ILE A 431 22.23 49.30 18.83
C ILE A 431 23.72 49.57 18.54
N TYR A 432 24.34 48.87 17.57
CA TYR A 432 25.80 48.84 17.46
C TYR A 432 26.51 50.18 17.15
N ASP A 433 25.79 51.18 16.61
CA ASP A 433 26.32 52.53 16.29
C ASP A 433 25.94 53.59 17.35
N ASP A 434 25.12 53.26 18.35
CA ASP A 434 24.63 54.21 19.37
C ASP A 434 25.55 54.27 20.60
N LYS A 435 26.34 55.36 20.68
CA LYS A 435 27.28 55.65 21.76
C LYS A 435 26.63 55.94 23.13
N THR A 436 25.31 56.04 23.21
CA THR A 436 24.58 56.38 24.46
C THR A 436 23.98 55.17 25.16
N THR A 437 24.12 53.97 24.59
CA THR A 437 23.53 52.75 25.14
C THR A 437 24.32 52.23 26.35
N GLU A 438 23.63 51.71 27.37
CA GLU A 438 24.24 50.85 28.42
C GLU A 438 24.61 49.47 27.83
N GLU A 439 25.66 49.46 27.01
CA GLU A 439 26.10 48.31 26.20
C GLU A 439 26.47 47.08 27.02
N LEU A 440 27.00 47.31 28.24
CA LEU A 440 27.45 46.27 29.16
C LEU A 440 26.30 45.36 29.62
N HIS A 441 25.10 45.92 29.79
CA HIS A 441 23.91 45.19 30.24
C HIS A 441 23.00 44.69 29.10
N THR A 442 23.16 45.23 27.88
CA THR A 442 22.23 44.99 26.77
C THR A 442 22.90 44.30 25.58
N LEU A 443 23.84 44.99 24.91
CA LEU A 443 24.48 44.52 23.68
C LEU A 443 25.50 43.40 23.92
N HIS A 444 26.40 43.57 24.90
CA HIS A 444 27.47 42.60 25.16
C HIS A 444 26.91 41.21 25.53
N PRO A 445 25.91 41.07 26.42
CA PRO A 445 25.34 39.77 26.72
C PRO A 445 24.66 39.10 25.52
N LEU A 446 24.00 39.85 24.63
CA LEU A 446 23.38 39.27 23.43
C LEU A 446 24.42 38.63 22.51
N ILE A 447 25.51 39.35 22.24
CA ILE A 447 26.60 38.89 21.37
C ILE A 447 27.37 37.72 22.01
N LEU A 448 27.72 37.84 23.28
CA LEU A 448 28.48 36.82 24.01
C LEU A 448 27.70 35.52 24.22
N ASN A 449 26.37 35.53 24.14
CA ASN A 449 25.56 34.31 24.19
C ASN A 449 25.22 33.74 22.82
N ALA A 450 25.26 34.55 21.77
CA ALA A 450 25.04 34.15 20.38
C ALA A 450 26.32 33.64 19.70
N ARG A 451 26.90 32.56 20.24
CA ARG A 451 28.18 31.97 19.75
C ARG A 451 28.17 31.63 18.25
N TRP A 452 27.00 31.26 17.73
CA TRP A 452 26.79 30.97 16.32
C TRP A 452 27.12 32.15 15.39
N LEU A 453 27.18 33.39 15.90
CA LEU A 453 27.66 34.56 15.17
C LEU A 453 29.12 34.42 14.72
N PHE A 454 29.95 33.73 15.53
CA PHE A 454 31.39 33.59 15.30
C PHE A 454 31.74 32.33 14.49
N GLY A 455 30.79 31.41 14.31
CA GLY A 455 31.00 30.18 13.54
C GLY A 455 30.05 29.06 13.96
N ALA A 456 29.65 28.23 13.00
CA ALA A 456 28.75 27.10 13.25
C ALA A 456 29.38 26.06 14.20
N GLN A 457 30.71 25.93 14.15
CA GLN A 457 31.47 25.07 15.06
C GLN A 457 31.31 25.45 16.54
N PHE A 458 30.99 26.72 16.84
CA PHE A 458 30.84 27.22 18.22
C PHE A 458 29.39 27.17 18.74
N ASP A 459 28.42 26.78 17.89
CA ASP A 459 26.99 26.70 18.22
C ASP A 459 26.64 25.42 19.03
N SER A 460 27.61 24.53 19.21
CA SER A 460 27.40 23.29 19.97
C SER A 460 27.12 23.56 21.46
N PRO A 461 26.18 22.83 22.07
CA PRO A 461 25.96 22.89 23.52
C PRO A 461 27.19 22.42 24.33
N MET A 462 28.15 21.75 23.70
CA MET A 462 29.39 21.27 24.34
C MET A 462 30.39 22.39 24.62
N PHE A 463 30.27 23.56 23.99
CA PHE A 463 31.06 24.72 24.38
C PHE A 463 30.50 25.25 25.70
N VAL A 464 31.27 25.22 26.78
CA VAL A 464 30.82 25.68 28.10
C VAL A 464 31.92 26.47 28.80
N SER A 465 31.58 27.16 29.89
CA SER A 465 32.59 27.80 30.73
C SER A 465 33.32 26.72 31.54
N ASN A 466 34.65 26.68 31.45
CA ASN A 466 35.50 25.73 32.17
C ASN A 466 36.20 26.42 33.33
N SER A 467 36.11 25.87 34.54
CA SER A 467 36.64 26.50 35.77
C SER A 467 38.15 26.73 35.74
N ALA A 468 38.92 25.86 35.09
CA ALA A 468 40.36 26.01 34.97
C ALA A 468 40.71 27.14 34.00
N LEU A 469 40.03 27.21 32.86
CA LEU A 469 40.13 28.34 31.92
C LEU A 469 39.71 29.66 32.60
N THR A 470 38.57 29.69 33.30
CA THR A 470 38.10 30.87 34.04
C THR A 470 39.15 31.34 35.06
N THR A 471 39.83 30.41 35.74
CA THR A 471 40.88 30.74 36.72
C THR A 471 42.10 31.36 36.04
N VAL A 472 42.53 30.82 34.90
CA VAL A 472 43.61 31.40 34.09
C VAL A 472 43.23 32.80 33.65
N VAL A 473 42.03 32.98 33.10
CA VAL A 473 41.56 34.29 32.63
C VAL A 473 41.48 35.29 33.79
N LYS A 474 40.86 34.95 34.93
CA LYS A 474 40.81 35.84 36.12
C LYS A 474 42.20 36.24 36.62
N ASN A 475 43.18 35.34 36.55
CA ASN A 475 44.56 35.65 36.96
C ASN A 475 45.24 36.66 36.03
N LEU A 476 44.87 36.71 34.74
CA LEU A 476 45.42 37.67 33.77
C LEU A 476 44.99 39.11 34.06
N PHE A 477 43.80 39.28 34.63
CA PHE A 477 43.18 40.60 34.84
C PHE A 477 43.27 41.09 36.29
N LYS A 478 44.08 40.48 37.15
CA LYS A 478 44.19 40.80 38.58
C LYS A 478 44.55 42.26 38.92
N GLU A 479 45.13 42.99 37.97
CA GLU A 479 45.58 44.38 38.14
C GLU A 479 44.71 45.40 37.39
N GLU A 480 43.68 44.96 36.65
CA GLU A 480 42.75 45.86 35.97
C GLU A 480 41.56 46.22 36.87
N ASP A 481 41.05 47.44 36.72
CA ASP A 481 39.89 47.95 37.44
C ASP A 481 38.62 47.18 37.02
N TYR A 482 38.31 46.11 37.74
CA TYR A 482 37.02 45.42 37.64
C TYR A 482 35.88 46.37 37.96
N ASP A 483 34.77 46.26 37.23
CA ASP A 483 33.54 46.92 37.62
C ASP A 483 32.89 46.13 38.78
N LEU A 484 33.22 46.53 40.01
CA LEU A 484 32.82 45.83 41.23
C LEU A 484 31.30 45.88 41.49
N ASP A 485 30.60 46.88 40.92
CA ASP A 485 29.14 46.99 41.05
C ASP A 485 28.41 45.92 40.21
N GLU A 486 29.00 45.44 39.11
CA GLU A 486 28.44 44.37 38.27
C GLU A 486 28.70 42.95 38.79
N ILE A 487 29.80 42.75 39.53
CA ILE A 487 30.15 41.45 40.16
C ILE A 487 29.20 41.14 41.34
N SER A 488 28.47 42.14 41.85
CA SER A 488 27.62 42.06 43.04
C SER A 488 26.42 41.09 42.94
N ASN A 489 26.13 40.54 41.76
CA ASN A 489 25.13 39.48 41.59
C ASN A 489 25.69 38.20 40.94
N PRO A 490 26.36 37.31 41.73
CA PRO A 490 26.93 36.05 41.26
C PRO A 490 25.93 35.09 40.59
N ARG A 491 24.62 35.33 40.74
CA ARG A 491 23.55 34.54 40.13
C ARG A 491 23.20 34.99 38.69
N ARG A 492 23.68 36.14 38.24
CA ARG A 492 23.25 36.71 36.94
C ARG A 492 24.03 36.25 35.71
N ARG A 493 25.31 35.81 35.81
CA ARG A 493 26.09 35.00 34.83
C ARG A 493 27.60 34.98 35.19
N PRO A 494 28.17 33.88 35.73
CA PRO A 494 29.57 33.82 36.20
C PRO A 494 30.64 33.71 35.09
N ASP A 495 30.22 33.51 33.83
CA ASP A 495 31.03 33.15 32.67
C ASP A 495 31.51 34.36 31.83
N ILE A 496 31.01 35.56 32.12
CA ILE A 496 31.39 36.82 31.47
C ILE A 496 32.23 37.64 32.45
N ILE A 497 33.35 38.17 31.99
CA ILE A 497 34.21 39.06 32.74
C ILE A 497 33.96 40.48 32.22
N CYS A 498 33.38 41.32 33.08
CA CYS A 498 33.12 42.73 32.77
C CYS A 498 34.26 43.59 33.33
N LEU A 499 34.93 44.32 32.44
CA LEU A 499 35.95 45.30 32.77
C LEU A 499 35.44 46.69 32.38
N LYS A 500 36.00 47.75 32.96
CA LYS A 500 35.50 49.12 32.73
C LYS A 500 35.39 49.49 31.24
N GLN A 501 36.18 48.93 30.35
CA GLN A 501 36.24 49.34 28.94
C GLN A 501 35.71 48.29 27.95
N PHE A 502 35.51 47.04 28.37
CA PHE A 502 35.07 45.94 27.50
C PHE A 502 34.54 44.74 28.30
N SER A 503 33.87 43.81 27.61
CA SER A 503 33.49 42.52 28.19
C SER A 503 34.20 41.37 27.50
N LEU A 504 34.62 40.37 28.27
CA LEU A 504 35.31 39.18 27.79
C LEU A 504 34.52 37.92 28.15
N LYS A 505 34.39 36.99 27.20
CA LYS A 505 33.92 35.63 27.47
C LYS A 505 34.91 34.62 26.93
N ALA A 506 35.19 33.59 27.72
CA ALA A 506 36.01 32.45 27.32
C ALA A 506 35.24 31.16 27.58
N VAL A 507 35.01 30.38 26.52
CA VAL A 507 34.32 29.07 26.57
C VAL A 507 35.12 28.04 25.81
N CYS A 508 34.96 26.77 26.16
CA CYS A 508 35.66 25.70 25.45
C CYS A 508 34.86 24.39 25.42
N THR A 509 35.27 23.50 24.53
CA THR A 509 34.99 22.06 24.65
C THR A 509 36.09 21.38 25.46
N ASP A 510 35.78 20.25 26.06
CA ASP A 510 36.75 19.43 26.78
C ASP A 510 37.09 18.16 26.00
N ARG A 511 38.33 17.68 26.13
CA ARG A 511 38.84 16.44 25.55
C ARG A 511 39.69 15.69 26.57
N ILE A 512 39.56 14.36 26.55
CA ILE A 512 40.37 13.49 27.40
C ILE A 512 41.84 13.53 26.92
N ASP A 513 42.74 13.92 27.80
CA ASP A 513 44.18 13.83 27.58
C ASP A 513 44.67 12.42 27.98
N LEU A 514 44.84 11.56 26.97
CA LEU A 514 45.30 10.18 27.16
C LEU A 514 46.74 10.10 27.70
N THR A 515 47.51 11.19 27.60
CA THR A 515 48.90 11.25 28.06
C THR A 515 49.05 11.82 29.46
N ALA A 516 48.01 12.49 29.98
CA ALA A 516 47.98 13.08 31.31
C ALA A 516 46.94 12.41 32.21
N GLY A 517 46.94 11.06 32.26
CA GLY A 517 46.12 10.28 33.19
C GLY A 517 44.62 10.30 32.88
N GLU A 518 44.24 10.44 31.60
CA GLU A 518 42.84 10.46 31.12
C GLU A 518 41.98 11.58 31.73
N ILE A 519 42.61 12.71 32.05
CA ILE A 519 41.92 13.87 32.60
C ILE A 519 41.32 14.70 31.47
N MET A 520 40.08 15.17 31.65
CA MET A 520 39.44 16.14 30.75
C MET A 520 40.19 17.48 30.78
N LYS A 521 40.63 17.95 29.62
CA LYS A 521 41.27 19.25 29.44
C LYS A 521 40.56 20.07 28.35
N PRO A 522 40.56 21.41 28.45
CA PRO A 522 40.08 22.28 27.38
C PRO A 522 40.78 22.02 26.04
N ASP A 523 40.02 21.82 24.95
CA ASP A 523 40.55 21.53 23.61
C ASP A 523 40.25 22.64 22.61
N GLN A 524 38.99 22.93 22.30
CA GLN A 524 38.64 24.04 21.41
C GLN A 524 38.20 25.22 22.26
N ILE A 525 38.94 26.32 22.23
CA ILE A 525 38.69 27.51 23.05
C ILE A 525 38.24 28.66 22.15
N LEU A 526 37.11 29.26 22.50
CA LEU A 526 36.61 30.51 21.93
C LEU A 526 36.75 31.63 22.97
N ILE A 527 37.45 32.70 22.59
CA ILE A 527 37.57 33.93 23.36
C ILE A 527 36.87 35.02 22.57
N VAL A 528 35.97 35.75 23.20
CA VAL A 528 35.29 36.89 22.58
C VAL A 528 35.43 38.09 23.48
N GLU A 529 36.10 39.10 22.97
CA GLU A 529 36.21 40.42 23.55
C GLU A 529 35.30 41.38 22.80
N VAL A 530 34.43 42.06 23.53
CA VAL A 530 33.44 42.98 22.99
C VAL A 530 33.73 44.38 23.53
N LYS A 531 34.18 45.28 22.64
CA LYS A 531 34.44 46.69 22.94
C LYS A 531 33.16 47.51 22.86
N ARG A 532 33.13 48.68 23.47
CA ARG A 532 31.98 49.58 23.42
C ARG A 532 31.56 49.97 21.99
N GLY A 533 30.31 50.39 21.81
CA GLY A 533 29.75 50.88 20.56
C GLY A 533 30.46 52.13 20.06
N GLY A 534 30.59 52.23 18.74
CA GLY A 534 31.42 53.25 18.10
C GLY A 534 32.93 53.15 18.33
N PHE A 535 33.43 52.12 19.02
CA PHE A 535 34.87 51.92 19.27
C PHE A 535 35.60 51.43 18.00
N GLU A 536 36.76 52.02 17.73
CA GLU A 536 37.64 51.66 16.60
C GLU A 536 38.75 50.73 17.10
N ILE A 537 38.83 49.53 16.54
CA ILE A 537 39.84 48.54 16.89
C ILE A 537 41.18 48.95 16.29
N THR A 538 42.20 49.09 17.13
CA THR A 538 43.57 49.41 16.73
C THR A 538 44.54 48.28 17.07
N GLU A 539 45.82 48.40 16.69
CA GLU A 539 46.85 47.39 16.95
C GLU A 539 47.01 47.07 18.45
N GLN A 540 46.69 48.02 19.33
CA GLN A 540 46.72 47.83 20.78
C GLN A 540 45.79 46.72 21.23
N GLU A 541 44.56 46.69 20.72
CA GLU A 541 43.54 45.71 21.11
C GLU A 541 43.85 44.33 20.53
N VAL A 542 44.33 44.28 19.29
CA VAL A 542 44.79 43.03 18.66
C VAL A 542 45.97 42.44 19.43
N SER A 543 46.92 43.28 19.84
CA SER A 543 48.09 42.88 20.63
C SER A 543 47.70 42.44 22.05
N GLN A 544 46.69 43.08 22.63
CA GLN A 544 46.12 42.72 23.93
C GLN A 544 45.49 41.32 23.88
N VAL A 545 44.68 41.03 22.86
CA VAL A 545 44.10 39.70 22.68
C VAL A 545 45.13 38.64 22.33
N GLU A 546 46.14 38.99 21.52
CA GLU A 546 47.30 38.11 21.30
C GLU A 546 48.02 37.76 22.60
N TYR A 547 48.16 38.73 23.51
CA TYR A 547 48.72 38.50 24.84
C TYR A 547 47.89 37.47 25.61
N TYR A 548 46.55 37.58 25.61
CA TYR A 548 45.67 36.60 26.28
C TYR A 548 45.83 35.19 25.71
N VAL A 549 45.74 35.06 24.38
CA VAL A 549 45.91 33.78 23.68
C VAL A 549 47.24 33.13 24.06
N ARG A 550 48.33 33.92 24.07
CA ARG A 550 49.66 33.45 24.45
C ARG A 550 49.75 33.03 25.92
N GLN A 551 49.15 33.78 26.85
CA GLN A 551 49.20 33.41 28.27
C GLN A 551 48.34 32.18 28.59
N ILE A 552 47.16 32.07 27.96
CA ILE A 552 46.29 30.90 28.10
C ILE A 552 47.00 29.65 27.57
N ARG A 553 47.69 29.76 26.44
CA ARG A 553 48.55 28.69 25.90
C ARG A 553 49.68 28.29 26.86
N LYS A 554 50.33 29.27 27.49
CA LYS A 554 51.44 29.05 28.46
C LYS A 554 50.98 28.49 29.81
N SER A 555 49.70 28.58 30.15
CA SER A 555 49.17 28.10 31.43
C SER A 555 49.27 26.58 31.65
N ALA A 556 49.55 25.81 30.59
CA ALA A 556 49.61 24.34 30.58
C ALA A 556 48.33 23.62 31.02
N VAL A 557 47.20 24.35 31.11
CA VAL A 557 45.88 23.81 31.48
C VAL A 557 45.20 23.11 30.29
N LEU A 558 45.54 23.52 29.06
CA LEU A 558 44.89 23.05 27.85
C LEU A 558 45.38 21.66 27.42
N HIS A 559 44.57 20.99 26.60
CA HIS A 559 44.99 19.82 25.86
C HIS A 559 46.17 20.16 24.91
N SER A 560 47.07 19.20 24.67
CA SER A 560 48.29 19.42 23.87
C SER A 560 48.01 19.85 22.43
N SER A 561 46.89 19.39 21.85
CA SER A 561 46.41 19.76 20.52
C SER A 561 45.38 20.88 20.50
N ALA A 562 45.17 21.58 21.62
CA ALA A 562 44.10 22.56 21.74
C ALA A 562 44.22 23.67 20.67
N THR A 563 43.08 24.24 20.27
CA THR A 563 43.02 25.41 19.37
C THR A 563 42.37 26.58 20.10
N ILE A 564 42.93 27.78 19.94
CA ILE A 564 42.38 29.00 20.52
C ILE A 564 41.96 29.92 19.38
N ASP A 565 40.68 30.26 19.33
CA ASP A 565 40.10 31.25 18.42
C ASP A 565 39.66 32.45 19.26
N ALA A 566 40.25 33.62 19.00
CA ALA A 566 39.97 34.83 19.74
C ALA A 566 39.40 35.92 18.83
N TYR A 567 38.30 36.54 19.25
CA TYR A 567 37.62 37.59 18.51
C TYR A 567 37.69 38.90 19.29
N VAL A 568 38.04 39.97 18.61
CA VAL A 568 37.89 41.35 19.10
C VAL A 568 36.78 41.99 18.29
N VAL A 569 35.73 42.43 18.96
CA VAL A 569 34.52 42.98 18.34
C VAL A 569 34.41 44.46 18.67
N GLY A 570 34.23 45.28 17.63
CA GLY A 570 34.09 46.74 17.76
C GLY A 570 33.22 47.31 16.63
N ALA A 571 33.07 48.63 16.55
CA ALA A 571 32.27 49.26 15.50
C ALA A 571 33.04 49.41 14.19
N LYS A 572 34.34 49.70 14.26
CA LYS A 572 35.21 49.95 13.09
C LYS A 572 36.57 49.29 13.26
N LEU A 573 37.22 49.00 12.14
CA LEU A 573 38.62 48.58 12.08
C LEU A 573 39.46 49.80 11.72
N GLY A 574 40.52 50.04 12.50
CA GLY A 574 41.58 50.97 12.11
C GLY A 574 42.53 50.33 11.09
N ASP A 575 43.73 50.87 10.96
CA ASP A 575 44.78 50.32 10.09
C ASP A 575 45.44 49.10 10.76
N ILE A 576 44.77 47.95 10.68
CA ILE A 576 45.20 46.68 11.27
C ILE A 576 44.91 45.51 10.32
N ASP A 577 45.66 44.42 10.49
CA ASP A 577 45.32 43.14 9.88
C ASP A 577 44.12 42.51 10.62
N PRO A 578 42.97 42.26 9.93
CA PRO A 578 41.77 41.71 10.58
C PRO A 578 41.93 40.26 11.02
N GLU A 579 42.85 39.52 10.41
CA GLU A 579 43.15 38.14 10.76
C GLU A 579 44.63 38.00 11.07
N LYS A 580 44.93 37.41 12.23
CA LYS A 580 46.31 37.14 12.66
C LYS A 580 46.42 35.73 13.20
N GLU A 581 47.22 34.90 12.53
CA GLU A 581 47.51 33.54 12.99
C GLU A 581 48.87 33.50 13.69
N THR A 582 48.90 32.92 14.88
CA THR A 582 50.11 32.75 15.70
C THR A 582 50.30 31.28 16.07
N THR A 583 51.47 30.92 16.58
CA THR A 583 51.72 29.58 17.15
C THR A 583 50.83 29.26 18.35
N SER A 584 50.24 30.28 18.98
CA SER A 584 49.39 30.13 20.18
C SER A 584 47.89 30.07 19.86
N GLY A 585 47.45 30.57 18.70
CA GLY A 585 46.05 30.61 18.29
C GLY A 585 45.79 31.61 17.16
N ARG A 586 44.51 31.71 16.77
CA ARG A 586 44.00 32.61 15.72
C ARG A 586 43.27 33.79 16.35
N ILE A 587 43.51 34.98 15.81
CA ILE A 587 42.92 36.23 16.30
C ILE A 587 42.17 36.89 15.14
N HIS A 588 40.95 37.31 15.41
CA HIS A 588 40.03 37.91 14.45
C HIS A 588 39.54 39.25 14.98
N ALA A 589 39.89 40.34 14.31
CA ALA A 589 39.27 41.65 14.54
C ALA A 589 38.08 41.79 13.59
N VAL A 590 36.87 41.87 14.17
CA VAL A 590 35.61 41.91 13.42
C VAL A 590 34.76 43.09 13.86
N THR A 591 34.00 43.66 12.94
CA THR A 591 33.02 44.69 13.30
C THR A 591 31.66 44.09 13.66
N TYR A 592 30.88 44.80 14.47
CA TYR A 592 29.47 44.48 14.69
C TYR A 592 28.70 44.32 13.39
N GLY A 593 28.92 45.22 12.43
CA GLY A 593 28.33 45.15 11.09
C GLY A 593 28.72 43.87 10.34
N GLN A 594 29.98 43.45 10.38
CA GLN A 594 30.42 42.21 9.75
C GLN A 594 29.79 40.96 10.37
N LEU A 595 29.64 40.92 11.70
CA LEU A 595 28.95 39.83 12.39
C LEU A 595 27.47 39.78 11.99
N VAL A 596 26.78 40.93 12.02
CA VAL A 596 25.38 41.08 11.61
C VAL A 596 25.20 40.70 10.15
N ASP A 597 26.02 41.18 9.23
CA ASP A 597 25.91 40.88 7.80
C ASP A 597 26.16 39.40 7.50
N THR A 598 27.13 38.78 8.18
CA THR A 598 27.45 37.36 8.00
C THR A 598 26.32 36.48 8.55
N ALA A 599 25.82 36.80 9.73
CA ALA A 599 24.68 36.14 10.35
C ALA A 599 23.40 36.33 9.53
N SER A 600 23.17 37.55 9.06
CA SER A 600 22.06 37.93 8.21
C SER A 600 22.12 37.18 6.88
N ARG A 601 23.24 37.13 6.16
CA ARG A 601 23.32 36.37 4.91
C ARG A 601 23.04 34.87 5.09
N LYS A 602 23.41 34.29 6.22
CA LYS A 602 23.13 32.88 6.56
C LYS A 602 21.64 32.65 6.88
N LEU A 603 21.01 33.54 7.64
CA LEU A 603 19.60 33.43 8.07
C LEU A 603 18.60 34.01 7.06
N PHE A 604 18.93 35.08 6.35
CA PHE A 604 18.06 35.78 5.39
C PHE A 604 17.80 34.94 4.14
N ARG A 605 18.71 34.06 3.69
CA ARG A 605 18.35 33.11 2.62
C ARG A 605 17.22 32.17 3.04
N LEU A 606 17.09 31.91 4.34
CA LEU A 606 15.98 31.17 4.94
C LEU A 606 14.75 32.08 5.08
N ARG A 607 14.94 33.30 5.61
CA ARG A 607 13.87 34.31 5.79
C ARG A 607 13.23 34.76 4.48
N ASP A 608 14.01 34.99 3.43
CA ASP A 608 13.53 35.39 2.09
C ASP A 608 12.74 34.26 1.42
N ARG A 609 13.11 33.00 1.70
CA ARG A 609 12.33 31.81 1.29
C ARG A 609 11.06 31.61 2.12
N LEU A 610 11.06 32.07 3.37
CA LEU A 610 9.93 32.02 4.31
C LEU A 610 9.19 33.37 4.39
N LYS A 611 9.46 34.29 3.47
CA LYS A 611 9.04 35.70 3.58
C LYS A 611 7.53 35.84 3.57
N GLU A 612 6.84 35.02 2.78
CA GLU A 612 5.37 34.93 2.78
C GLU A 612 4.81 34.50 4.14
N HIS A 613 5.54 33.70 4.93
CA HIS A 613 5.12 33.28 6.28
C HIS A 613 5.22 34.41 7.30
N TYR A 614 6.31 35.19 7.27
CA TYR A 614 6.50 36.32 8.18
C TYR A 614 5.67 37.53 7.80
N ASP A 615 5.49 37.80 6.50
CA ASP A 615 4.60 38.88 6.02
C ASP A 615 3.12 38.59 6.36
N ALA A 616 2.75 37.32 6.54
CA ALA A 616 1.41 36.90 6.96
C ALA A 616 1.14 37.01 8.48
N LEU A 617 2.17 37.18 9.33
CA LEU A 617 2.01 37.35 10.78
C LEU A 617 1.45 38.74 11.18
N GLY A 618 1.31 39.68 10.23
CA GLY A 618 0.64 40.96 10.44
C GLY A 618 1.51 42.05 11.08
N GLN A 619 0.88 43.11 11.61
CA GLN A 619 1.57 44.22 12.28
C GLN A 619 2.26 43.75 13.56
N GLU A 620 3.45 44.29 13.83
CA GLU A 620 4.24 44.06 15.05
C GLU A 620 3.36 44.02 16.30
N SER A 621 3.53 42.98 17.11
CA SER A 621 2.78 42.82 18.35
C SER A 621 3.07 43.97 19.32
N ILE A 622 2.13 44.26 20.21
CA ILE A 622 2.31 45.27 21.29
C ILE A 622 3.57 44.98 22.12
N VAL A 623 3.97 43.71 22.24
CA VAL A 623 5.20 43.32 22.96
C VAL A 623 6.45 43.72 22.17
N GLU A 624 6.45 43.54 20.85
CA GLU A 624 7.54 43.99 19.97
C GLU A 624 7.62 45.52 19.92
N GLN A 625 6.49 46.21 19.98
CA GLN A 625 6.43 47.67 20.09
C GLN A 625 6.95 48.16 21.46
N ALA A 626 6.55 47.51 22.55
CA ALA A 626 7.00 47.86 23.90
C ALA A 626 8.50 47.57 24.13
N LEU A 627 9.05 46.53 23.49
CA LEU A 627 10.48 46.22 23.53
C LEU A 627 11.34 47.17 22.69
N LYS A 628 10.73 47.96 21.78
CA LYS A 628 11.41 49.04 21.05
C LYS A 628 11.54 50.34 21.86
N GLU A 629 10.73 50.54 22.90
CA GLU A 629 10.83 51.72 23.74
C GLU A 629 12.00 51.59 24.72
N THR A 630 12.92 52.56 24.71
CA THR A 630 14.07 52.60 25.61
C THR A 630 13.59 52.62 27.05
N LYS A 631 13.98 51.61 27.84
CA LYS A 631 13.57 51.47 29.23
C LYS A 631 14.18 52.61 30.06
N GLN A 632 13.40 53.65 30.36
CA GLN A 632 13.78 54.65 31.37
C GLN A 632 13.80 53.96 32.73
N LEU A 633 15.01 53.72 33.26
CA LEU A 633 15.19 53.22 34.62
C LEU A 633 14.58 54.24 35.60
N LYS A 634 13.65 53.78 36.44
CA LYS A 634 13.17 54.56 37.58
C LYS A 634 14.34 54.79 38.52
N LEU A 635 14.72 56.06 38.72
CA LEU A 635 15.52 56.49 39.85
C LEU A 635 14.78 56.12 41.13
N GLU A 636 15.28 55.14 41.88
CA GLU A 636 14.97 55.01 43.29
C GLU A 636 15.78 56.06 44.05
N VAL A 637 15.06 56.92 44.79
CA VAL A 637 15.59 57.96 45.70
C VAL A 637 16.02 57.32 47.01
#